data_AF-C3XPV2-F1
#
_entry.id   AF-C3XPV2-F1
#
_cell.length_a   1.000
_cell.length_b   1.000
_cell.length_c   1.000
_cell.angle_alpha   90.00
_cell.angle_beta   90.00
_cell.angle_gamma   90.00
#
_symmetry.space_group_name_H-M   'P 1'
#
loop_
_entity.id
_entity.type
_entity.pdbx_description
1 polymer ?
#
loop_
_entity_poly.entity_id
_entity_poly.type
_entity_poly.pdbx_seq_one_letter_code
_entity_poly.pdbx_strand_id
1 'polypeptide(L)'
;MSIEINLDGYEIVYNPGHEWNGTYMTIFYARDLGLYPSIHEHTGEETNGGLPQKADLQAHLTRATDDISRLIPDADYRGVGVIDWEFWRPLWRRNWGSKKADLQAHLARATDDISRLIPDADYRGVGVIDWEFWRPLWRRNWGSKADLASSIQEPAGQGSAGVVIWGAWEDVNSKENCLILRDYVTTTFGPFAKEMVQQAADCSRTECNNHGRVDLNLGQYDIVVNPGEAFMGPYISLFYERKLGMCPCYHEYHLDQAIHGGLPQTVDLSDHKEKVADDIARIVPDADYQGLGVIDWESWRPLYERNWAKKDIYRKQSEELVQSRHPDLSKKEVKAKAKEEYETAARAMMEETLDLVKSLRPGGFWGFYLFPDSYNSPGSIRSRKGKTYGCPQKVKDQNDRLDWLWEGSTGLYPSVYVTYMFKNMVNTEQFVRGRVSEAFRVMDSRQGQDIPIYPYMWLRYREEIEYITQADLVHSIGEIAGLGSAGVVIWGASFDVNSKAKCLKLEEYVRTVFGPYAKKITATAVECGQRECSGHGRCVTNYETSISHEMMQGAGGLEQAQALQVEDFPDIVQLTPEQLAALDEEEDAPFFQAEDEEEQARPNDDVLEYFQQMELQPGREGVTCRCYPGWAGDTCASPAHEEL
;
A
#
# COMPACT_ATOMS: atom_id res chain seq x y z
N MET A 1 -2.52 -56.34 9.35
CA MET A 1 -2.56 -55.81 7.97
C MET A 1 -2.25 -54.33 8.09
N SER A 2 -1.11 -53.90 7.58
CA SER A 2 -0.83 -52.47 7.37
C SER A 2 -1.79 -51.94 6.30
N ILE A 3 -2.32 -50.73 6.49
CA ILE A 3 -3.07 -50.00 5.47
C ILE A 3 -2.12 -48.94 4.95
N GLU A 4 -1.75 -49.04 3.69
CA GLU A 4 -0.85 -48.09 3.04
C GLU A 4 -1.64 -46.87 2.53
N ILE A 5 -1.11 -45.68 2.81
CA ILE A 5 -1.64 -44.40 2.32
C ILE A 5 -0.53 -43.80 1.46
N ASN A 6 -0.71 -43.81 0.14
CA ASN A 6 0.29 -43.30 -0.79
C ASN A 6 0.21 -41.77 -0.84
N LEU A 7 1.30 -41.11 -0.44
CA LEU A 7 1.46 -39.65 -0.45
C LEU A 7 2.40 -39.17 -1.57
N ASP A 8 3.28 -40.05 -2.07
CA ASP A 8 4.32 -39.75 -3.07
C ASP A 8 3.75 -39.22 -4.41
N GLY A 9 2.47 -39.51 -4.69
CA GLY A 9 1.78 -39.04 -5.90
C GLY A 9 1.23 -37.61 -5.85
N TYR A 10 1.26 -36.96 -4.67
CA TYR A 10 0.54 -35.71 -4.39
C TYR A 10 1.42 -34.56 -3.92
N GLU A 11 2.74 -34.69 -4.03
CA GLU A 11 3.71 -33.65 -3.64
C GLU A 11 3.62 -33.29 -2.13
N ILE A 12 3.17 -34.26 -1.32
CA ILE A 12 3.11 -34.17 0.13
C ILE A 12 4.42 -34.74 0.70
N VAL A 13 5.14 -33.94 1.49
CA VAL A 13 6.34 -34.38 2.20
C VAL A 13 5.93 -35.02 3.53
N TYR A 14 6.47 -36.19 3.83
CA TYR A 14 6.20 -36.93 5.08
C TYR A 14 7.47 -37.67 5.54
N ASN A 15 7.60 -37.87 6.85
CA ASN A 15 8.73 -38.63 7.41
C ASN A 15 8.74 -40.07 6.89
N PRO A 16 9.93 -40.62 6.53
CA PRO A 16 10.05 -42.03 6.18
C PRO A 16 9.40 -42.92 7.23
N GLY A 17 8.63 -43.92 6.80
CA GLY A 17 7.92 -44.82 7.71
C GLY A 17 6.73 -44.19 8.46
N HIS A 18 6.35 -42.95 8.13
CA HIS A 18 5.27 -42.19 8.80
C HIS A 18 5.56 -41.95 10.29
N GLU A 19 6.84 -41.79 10.64
CA GLU A 19 7.27 -41.53 12.00
C GLU A 19 6.97 -40.08 12.42
N TRP A 20 6.66 -39.88 13.70
CA TRP A 20 6.35 -38.56 14.26
C TRP A 20 7.55 -37.61 14.26
N ASN A 21 8.77 -38.16 14.37
CA ASN A 21 10.02 -37.40 14.39
C ASN A 21 10.96 -37.99 13.35
N GLY A 22 11.47 -37.16 12.44
CA GLY A 22 12.31 -37.63 11.35
C GLY A 22 12.83 -36.52 10.45
N THR A 23 13.35 -36.94 9.30
CA THR A 23 14.11 -36.10 8.35
C THR A 23 13.39 -34.84 7.92
N TYR A 24 12.07 -34.87 7.77
CA TYR A 24 11.31 -33.74 7.25
C TYR A 24 10.59 -32.93 8.33
N MET A 25 10.19 -33.59 9.41
CA MET A 25 9.48 -32.93 10.51
C MET A 25 9.80 -33.59 11.85
N THR A 26 9.94 -32.78 12.89
CA THR A 26 10.07 -33.22 14.29
C THR A 26 9.13 -32.40 15.15
N ILE A 27 8.28 -33.07 15.93
CA ILE A 27 7.32 -32.42 16.84
C ILE A 27 7.83 -32.53 18.27
N PHE A 28 7.91 -31.38 18.92
CA PHE A 28 8.25 -31.24 20.32
C PHE A 28 6.97 -30.99 21.12
N TYR A 29 6.42 -32.05 21.70
CA TYR A 29 5.34 -31.88 22.68
C TYR A 29 5.88 -31.20 23.94
N ALA A 30 4.98 -30.64 24.72
CA ALA A 30 5.26 -29.94 25.97
C ALA A 30 6.21 -30.62 26.98
N ARG A 31 6.37 -31.95 26.94
CA ARG A 31 7.29 -32.71 27.81
C ARG A 31 8.64 -33.03 27.15
N ASP A 32 8.75 -32.76 25.86
CA ASP A 32 9.83 -33.15 24.99
C ASP A 32 10.73 -31.98 24.57
N LEU A 33 10.52 -30.79 25.14
CA LEU A 33 11.37 -29.61 24.92
C LEU A 33 11.49 -28.75 26.17
N GLY A 34 12.59 -28.90 26.90
CA GLY A 34 12.91 -28.03 28.03
C GLY A 34 12.06 -28.30 29.28
N LEU A 35 12.10 -27.35 30.21
CA LEU A 35 11.37 -27.40 31.48
C LEU A 35 10.22 -26.41 31.48
N TYR A 36 9.25 -26.58 30.58
CA TYR A 36 8.11 -25.67 30.57
C TYR A 36 7.31 -25.75 31.88
N PRO A 37 6.93 -24.62 32.49
CA PRO A 37 6.09 -24.59 33.68
C PRO A 37 4.64 -24.91 33.32
N SER A 38 3.94 -25.64 34.18
CA SER A 38 2.50 -25.87 34.01
C SER A 38 1.82 -26.13 35.35
N ILE A 39 0.52 -25.81 35.42
CA ILE A 39 -0.33 -26.13 36.55
C ILE A 39 -1.39 -27.11 36.07
N HIS A 40 -1.50 -28.26 36.72
CA HIS A 40 -2.50 -29.25 36.35
C HIS A 40 -3.91 -28.74 36.69
N GLU A 41 -4.78 -28.69 35.68
CA GLU A 41 -6.07 -27.97 35.73
C GLU A 41 -7.03 -28.48 36.83
N HIS A 42 -6.95 -29.77 37.20
CA HIS A 42 -7.86 -30.38 38.18
C HIS A 42 -7.27 -30.57 39.57
N THR A 43 -5.94 -30.59 39.69
CA THR A 43 -5.26 -30.89 40.97
C THR A 43 -4.50 -29.69 41.52
N GLY A 44 -4.25 -28.68 40.69
CA GLY A 44 -3.44 -27.50 41.04
C GLY A 44 -1.96 -27.81 41.22
N GLU A 45 -1.50 -29.02 40.87
CA GLU A 45 -0.11 -29.43 41.00
C GLU A 45 0.78 -28.64 40.03
N GLU A 46 1.83 -28.01 40.56
CA GLU A 46 2.79 -27.22 39.79
C GLU A 46 3.91 -28.12 39.25
N THR A 47 4.14 -28.08 37.94
CA THR A 47 5.32 -28.65 37.28
C THR A 47 6.27 -27.51 36.89
N ASN A 48 7.58 -27.67 37.13
CA ASN A 48 8.63 -26.70 36.80
C ASN A 48 8.35 -25.25 37.28
N GLY A 49 7.75 -25.11 38.47
CA GLY A 49 7.40 -23.82 39.08
C GLY A 49 6.01 -23.29 38.70
N GLY A 50 5.24 -24.01 37.88
CA GLY A 50 3.82 -23.75 37.60
C GLY A 50 3.57 -22.59 36.63
N LEU A 51 4.21 -21.45 36.87
CA LEU A 51 4.06 -20.22 36.09
C LEU A 51 5.39 -19.84 35.40
N PRO A 52 5.33 -19.23 34.19
CA PRO A 52 6.51 -18.71 33.49
C PRO A 52 7.41 -17.83 34.35
N GLN A 53 6.81 -16.98 35.20
CA GLN A 53 7.54 -16.04 36.05
C GLN A 53 8.34 -16.71 37.18
N LYS A 54 8.01 -17.98 37.50
CA LYS A 54 8.66 -18.76 38.55
C LYS A 54 9.63 -19.81 37.99
N ALA A 55 9.68 -20.00 36.67
CA ALA A 55 10.50 -21.02 36.04
C ALA A 55 11.98 -20.61 36.04
N ASP A 56 12.87 -21.58 36.25
CA ASP A 56 14.31 -21.40 36.06
C ASP A 56 14.62 -21.44 34.55
N LEU A 57 14.83 -20.25 33.98
CA LEU A 57 15.11 -20.10 32.55
C LEU A 57 16.41 -20.81 32.14
N GLN A 58 17.44 -20.79 32.99
CA GLN A 58 18.72 -21.40 32.64
C GLN A 58 18.62 -22.93 32.61
N ALA A 59 17.91 -23.51 33.58
CA ALA A 59 17.62 -24.93 33.60
C ALA A 59 16.72 -25.35 32.42
N HIS A 60 15.72 -24.54 32.09
CA HIS A 60 14.85 -24.76 30.92
C HIS A 60 15.66 -24.80 29.62
N LEU A 61 16.51 -23.80 29.36
CA LEU A 61 17.32 -23.71 28.15
C LEU A 61 18.36 -24.85 28.06
N THR A 62 18.95 -25.24 29.19
CA THR A 62 19.88 -26.38 29.24
C THR A 62 19.16 -27.66 28.83
N ARG A 63 17.99 -27.93 29.43
CA ARG A 63 17.20 -29.10 29.09
C ARG A 63 16.68 -29.08 27.65
N ALA A 64 16.27 -27.91 27.15
CA ALA A 64 15.83 -27.75 25.77
C ALA A 64 16.96 -28.07 24.78
N THR A 65 18.20 -27.67 25.10
CA THR A 65 19.38 -28.02 24.30
C THR A 65 19.59 -29.53 24.22
N ASP A 66 19.46 -30.23 25.36
CA ASP A 66 19.58 -31.69 25.39
C ASP A 66 18.44 -32.39 24.62
N ASP A 67 17.21 -31.91 24.77
CA ASP A 67 16.04 -32.46 24.10
C ASP A 67 16.10 -32.26 22.57
N ILE A 68 16.52 -31.08 22.11
CA ILE A 68 16.78 -30.82 20.69
C ILE A 68 17.88 -31.73 20.18
N SER A 69 19.01 -31.84 20.89
CA SER A 69 20.13 -32.71 20.48
C SER A 69 19.74 -34.19 20.41
N ARG A 70 18.75 -34.61 21.20
CA ARG A 70 18.22 -35.98 21.21
C ARG A 70 17.25 -36.25 20.06
N LEU A 71 16.35 -35.31 19.77
CA LEU A 71 15.30 -35.48 18.75
C LEU A 71 15.76 -35.06 17.35
N ILE A 72 16.71 -34.14 17.28
CA ILE A 72 17.36 -33.63 16.08
C ILE A 72 18.88 -33.74 16.30
N PRO A 73 19.45 -34.95 16.23
CA PRO A 73 20.88 -35.17 16.48
C PRO A 73 21.77 -34.65 15.34
N ASP A 74 21.20 -34.41 14.17
CA ASP A 74 21.90 -33.85 13.02
C ASP A 74 21.99 -32.32 13.16
N ALA A 75 23.20 -31.81 13.35
CA ALA A 75 23.45 -30.37 13.46
C ALA A 75 23.13 -29.61 12.15
N ASP A 76 23.05 -30.32 11.01
CA ASP A 76 22.73 -29.77 9.70
C ASP A 76 21.24 -29.97 9.32
N TYR A 77 20.38 -30.34 10.27
CA TYR A 77 18.96 -30.58 10.03
C TYR A 77 18.28 -29.40 9.31
N ARG A 78 17.61 -29.71 8.19
CA ARG A 78 16.87 -28.74 7.36
C ARG A 78 15.35 -28.97 7.35
N GLY A 79 14.85 -29.91 8.17
CA GLY A 79 13.41 -30.17 8.31
C GLY A 79 12.71 -29.16 9.22
N VAL A 80 11.41 -29.33 9.40
CA VAL A 80 10.56 -28.43 10.21
C VAL A 80 10.50 -28.92 11.66
N GLY A 81 10.95 -28.07 12.59
CA GLY A 81 10.72 -28.27 14.03
C GLY A 81 9.42 -27.61 14.47
N VAL A 82 8.47 -28.39 14.97
CA VAL A 82 7.17 -27.88 15.46
C VAL A 82 7.17 -27.97 16.98
N ILE A 83 6.92 -26.85 17.66
CA ILE A 83 6.75 -26.82 19.12
C ILE A 83 5.25 -26.86 19.41
N ASP A 84 4.77 -28.00 19.90
CA ASP A 84 3.39 -28.18 20.30
C ASP A 84 3.24 -27.92 21.81
N TRP A 85 2.89 -26.66 22.12
CA TRP A 85 2.78 -26.16 23.48
C TRP A 85 1.39 -25.58 23.76
N GLU A 86 0.68 -26.21 24.69
CA GLU A 86 -0.72 -25.87 24.93
C GLU A 86 -1.05 -25.44 26.37
N PHE A 87 -0.20 -25.67 27.36
CA PHE A 87 -0.61 -25.49 28.76
C PHE A 87 -0.86 -24.03 29.15
N TRP A 88 -0.18 -23.06 28.52
CA TRP A 88 -0.47 -21.63 28.67
C TRP A 88 -0.03 -20.84 27.45
N ARG A 89 -0.61 -19.65 27.28
CA ARG A 89 -0.30 -18.71 26.19
C ARG A 89 0.45 -17.49 26.73
N PRO A 90 1.44 -16.95 25.99
CA PRO A 90 2.28 -15.84 26.45
C PRO A 90 1.50 -14.54 26.68
N LEU A 91 0.36 -14.38 25.99
CA LEU A 91 -0.57 -13.29 26.23
C LEU A 91 -1.60 -13.69 27.27
N TRP A 92 -1.57 -13.04 28.43
CA TRP A 92 -2.49 -13.25 29.55
C TRP A 92 -3.96 -13.35 29.10
N ARG A 93 -4.40 -12.42 28.24
CA ARG A 93 -5.76 -12.36 27.68
C ARG A 93 -6.19 -13.59 26.87
N ARG A 94 -5.26 -14.45 26.43
CA ARG A 94 -5.53 -15.65 25.62
C ARG A 94 -5.58 -16.95 26.45
N ASN A 95 -5.41 -16.91 27.77
CA ASN A 95 -5.60 -18.09 28.64
C ASN A 95 -7.09 -18.21 29.04
N TRP A 96 -7.90 -18.94 28.26
CA TRP A 96 -9.35 -19.15 28.46
C TRP A 96 -9.72 -20.64 28.54
N GLY A 97 -10.96 -20.97 28.96
CA GLY A 97 -11.46 -22.35 29.04
C GLY A 97 -11.08 -23.07 30.35
N SER A 98 -10.75 -24.37 30.28
CA SER A 98 -10.29 -25.19 31.41
C SER A 98 -8.97 -24.70 32.04
N LYS A 99 -8.27 -23.82 31.31
CA LYS A 99 -7.08 -23.08 31.73
C LYS A 99 -7.38 -21.88 32.66
N LYS A 100 -8.64 -21.75 33.16
CA LYS A 100 -9.12 -20.70 34.11
C LYS A 100 -9.94 -21.32 35.25
N ALA A 101 -9.49 -21.19 36.50
CA ALA A 101 -10.31 -21.48 37.68
C ALA A 101 -11.36 -20.36 37.96
N ASP A 102 -12.58 -20.57 37.42
CA ASP A 102 -13.97 -20.21 37.83
C ASP A 102 -14.32 -18.91 38.64
N LEU A 103 -15.45 -18.18 38.51
CA LEU A 103 -16.64 -18.14 37.62
C LEU A 103 -17.40 -16.80 37.71
N GLN A 104 -17.22 -15.97 38.76
CA GLN A 104 -18.23 -14.96 39.11
C GLN A 104 -18.35 -13.75 38.16
N ALA A 105 -17.40 -13.56 37.26
CA ALA A 105 -17.55 -12.62 36.15
C ALA A 105 -17.90 -13.34 34.83
N HIS A 106 -18.55 -14.51 34.90
CA HIS A 106 -19.29 -15.03 33.76
C HIS A 106 -20.33 -14.04 33.24
N LEU A 107 -20.79 -13.11 34.07
CA LEU A 107 -22.06 -12.44 33.84
C LEU A 107 -21.97 -11.13 33.04
N ALA A 108 -20.79 -10.71 32.60
CA ALA A 108 -20.61 -9.60 31.66
C ALA A 108 -20.21 -10.07 30.24
N ARG A 109 -20.44 -11.35 29.93
CA ARG A 109 -20.19 -12.02 28.63
C ARG A 109 -21.04 -11.54 27.44
N ALA A 110 -21.90 -10.54 27.55
CA ALA A 110 -22.92 -10.30 26.52
C ALA A 110 -22.47 -9.53 25.26
N THR A 111 -21.21 -9.07 25.17
CA THR A 111 -20.69 -8.35 23.98
C THR A 111 -19.46 -9.04 23.37
N ASP A 112 -18.68 -9.73 24.20
CA ASP A 112 -17.41 -10.38 23.86
C ASP A 112 -17.58 -11.68 23.03
N ASP A 113 -18.76 -12.31 23.11
CA ASP A 113 -19.10 -13.52 22.35
C ASP A 113 -19.28 -13.26 20.82
N ILE A 114 -19.52 -12.02 20.39
CA ILE A 114 -19.75 -11.65 18.97
C ILE A 114 -18.42 -11.31 18.26
N SER A 115 -17.41 -10.82 18.99
CA SER A 115 -16.02 -10.71 18.49
C SER A 115 -15.24 -12.03 18.61
N ARG A 116 -15.88 -13.13 19.03
CA ARG A 116 -15.18 -14.32 19.57
C ARG A 116 -14.97 -15.47 18.61
N LEU A 117 -15.52 -15.43 17.40
CA LEU A 117 -15.38 -16.51 16.41
C LEU A 117 -14.54 -16.11 15.18
N ILE A 118 -13.56 -15.20 15.39
CA ILE A 118 -12.57 -14.59 14.48
C ILE A 118 -12.94 -13.16 14.04
N PRO A 119 -12.25 -12.15 14.61
CA PRO A 119 -12.11 -10.84 13.99
C PRO A 119 -10.76 -10.21 14.36
N ASP A 120 -9.65 -10.90 14.09
CA ASP A 120 -8.31 -10.32 14.21
C ASP A 120 -7.57 -10.49 12.87
N ALA A 121 -7.26 -9.37 12.23
CA ALA A 121 -6.67 -9.27 10.90
C ALA A 121 -5.13 -9.37 10.92
N ASP A 122 -4.52 -9.54 12.10
CA ASP A 122 -3.08 -9.61 12.31
C ASP A 122 -2.60 -10.92 12.98
N TYR A 123 -3.32 -12.03 12.77
CA TYR A 123 -2.78 -13.35 13.13
C TYR A 123 -1.59 -13.70 12.19
N ARG A 124 -0.36 -13.57 12.70
CA ARG A 124 0.90 -13.92 11.99
C ARG A 124 1.67 -15.09 12.63
N GLY A 125 0.96 -16.10 13.10
CA GLY A 125 1.55 -17.43 13.36
C GLY A 125 1.28 -18.37 12.19
N VAL A 126 2.00 -19.49 12.09
CA VAL A 126 1.43 -20.65 11.40
C VAL A 126 0.17 -21.01 12.16
N GLY A 127 -0.98 -20.92 11.48
CA GLY A 127 -2.21 -21.49 11.97
C GLY A 127 -2.07 -23.00 11.95
N VAL A 128 -1.68 -23.58 13.08
CA VAL A 128 -2.01 -24.99 13.28
C VAL A 128 -3.40 -25.04 13.87
N ILE A 129 -4.34 -25.53 13.07
CA ILE A 129 -5.66 -25.89 13.56
C ILE A 129 -5.46 -27.15 14.39
N ASP A 130 -5.26 -26.97 15.69
CA ASP A 130 -5.59 -28.05 16.61
C ASP A 130 -7.09 -28.30 16.50
N TRP A 131 -7.43 -29.52 16.09
CA TRP A 131 -8.80 -29.97 16.02
C TRP A 131 -9.14 -30.91 17.17
N GLU A 132 -8.47 -30.75 18.30
CA GLU A 132 -8.88 -31.41 19.52
C GLU A 132 -9.90 -30.55 20.28
N PHE A 133 -10.98 -31.22 20.69
CA PHE A 133 -12.16 -30.68 21.35
C PHE A 133 -13.14 -29.89 20.48
N TRP A 134 -13.71 -30.52 19.46
CA TRP A 134 -15.18 -30.53 19.26
C TRP A 134 -15.57 -31.60 18.23
N ARG A 135 -15.66 -32.86 18.67
CA ARG A 135 -16.40 -33.88 17.93
C ARG A 135 -17.35 -34.64 18.86
N PRO A 136 -18.67 -34.45 18.72
CA PRO A 136 -19.59 -35.53 19.02
C PRO A 136 -19.22 -36.71 18.12
N LEU A 137 -19.04 -37.90 18.71
CA LEU A 137 -18.59 -39.15 18.07
C LEU A 137 -19.40 -39.62 16.82
N TRP A 138 -20.44 -38.90 16.40
CA TRP A 138 -21.42 -39.32 15.39
C TRP A 138 -21.47 -38.47 14.10
N ARG A 139 -20.60 -37.46 13.91
CA ARG A 139 -20.40 -36.81 12.59
C ARG A 139 -18.93 -36.56 12.31
N ARG A 140 -18.23 -37.56 11.77
CA ARG A 140 -16.93 -37.38 11.12
C ARG A 140 -17.18 -36.74 9.74
N ASN A 141 -17.06 -35.41 9.65
CA ASN A 141 -17.13 -34.70 8.38
C ASN A 141 -15.69 -34.45 7.90
N TRP A 142 -15.18 -35.32 7.03
CA TRP A 142 -13.91 -35.08 6.35
C TRP A 142 -14.11 -33.89 5.41
N GLY A 143 -13.29 -32.83 5.55
CA GLY A 143 -13.50 -31.56 4.87
C GLY A 143 -13.69 -31.72 3.37
N SER A 144 -14.69 -31.06 2.80
CA SER A 144 -14.89 -31.00 1.35
C SER A 144 -13.73 -30.27 0.68
N LYS A 145 -13.67 -30.32 -0.67
CA LYS A 145 -12.72 -29.49 -1.42
C LYS A 145 -12.84 -27.98 -1.11
N ALA A 146 -14.05 -27.50 -0.77
CA ALA A 146 -14.26 -26.11 -0.38
C ALA A 146 -13.66 -25.79 1.00
N ASP A 147 -13.74 -26.74 1.94
CA ASP A 147 -13.11 -26.59 3.27
C ASP A 147 -11.58 -26.64 3.19
N LEU A 148 -11.05 -27.41 2.25
CA LEU A 148 -9.61 -27.45 1.95
C LEU A 148 -9.12 -26.15 1.27
N ALA A 149 -9.93 -25.55 0.40
CA ALA A 149 -9.62 -24.27 -0.22
C ALA A 149 -9.45 -23.17 0.84
N SER A 150 -10.40 -22.98 1.75
CA SER A 150 -10.25 -21.96 2.80
C SER A 150 -9.05 -22.23 3.72
N SER A 151 -8.79 -23.49 4.06
CA SER A 151 -7.77 -23.85 5.06
C SER A 151 -6.33 -23.91 4.52
N ILE A 152 -6.14 -24.11 3.20
CA ILE A 152 -4.83 -24.29 2.57
C ILE A 152 -4.54 -23.20 1.54
N GLN A 153 -5.54 -22.80 0.74
CA GLN A 153 -5.37 -21.80 -0.31
C GLN A 153 -5.24 -20.38 0.26
N GLU A 154 -6.02 -20.02 1.28
CA GLU A 154 -5.94 -18.67 1.87
C GLU A 154 -4.57 -18.39 2.52
N PRO A 155 -3.99 -19.27 3.37
CA PRO A 155 -2.65 -19.05 3.91
C PRO A 155 -1.56 -19.04 2.83
N ALA A 156 -1.71 -19.86 1.79
CA ALA A 156 -0.79 -19.87 0.64
C ALA A 156 -0.85 -18.55 -0.15
N GLY A 157 -2.05 -18.02 -0.39
CA GLY A 157 -2.26 -16.70 -1.02
C GLY A 157 -1.73 -15.53 -0.18
N GLN A 158 -1.58 -15.73 1.13
CA GLN A 158 -0.96 -14.76 2.05
C GLN A 158 0.58 -14.91 2.16
N GLY A 159 1.18 -15.83 1.40
CA GLY A 159 2.64 -16.00 1.33
C GLY A 159 3.23 -16.97 2.36
N SER A 160 2.43 -17.87 2.93
CA SER A 160 2.94 -18.92 3.83
C SER A 160 3.92 -19.85 3.11
N ALA A 161 5.01 -20.24 3.78
CA ALA A 161 6.02 -21.13 3.21
C ALA A 161 5.55 -22.60 3.07
N GLY A 162 4.41 -22.94 3.68
CA GLY A 162 3.79 -24.26 3.64
C GLY A 162 2.68 -24.39 4.69
N VAL A 163 2.00 -25.54 4.71
CA VAL A 163 0.97 -25.88 5.70
C VAL A 163 1.35 -27.20 6.36
N VAL A 164 1.35 -27.25 7.70
CA VAL A 164 1.51 -28.49 8.47
C VAL A 164 0.11 -29.03 8.76
N ILE A 165 -0.12 -30.30 8.41
CA ILE A 165 -1.41 -30.97 8.60
C ILE A 165 -1.19 -32.13 9.56
N TRP A 166 -1.93 -32.16 10.66
CA TRP A 166 -1.90 -33.24 11.64
C TRP A 166 -3.29 -33.88 11.80
N GLY A 167 -3.32 -35.05 12.43
CA GLY A 167 -4.55 -35.77 12.78
C GLY A 167 -4.45 -36.40 14.17
N ALA A 168 -5.59 -36.62 14.82
CA ALA A 168 -5.61 -37.14 16.19
C ALA A 168 -5.41 -38.66 16.20
N TRP A 169 -4.97 -39.23 17.34
CA TRP A 169 -4.87 -40.68 17.52
C TRP A 169 -6.19 -41.39 17.18
N GLU A 170 -7.32 -40.77 17.50
CA GLU A 170 -8.66 -41.25 17.23
C GLU A 170 -8.94 -41.45 15.74
N ASP A 171 -8.27 -40.74 14.85
CA ASP A 171 -8.42 -40.87 13.40
C ASP A 171 -7.68 -42.10 12.84
N VAL A 172 -6.77 -42.69 13.62
CA VAL A 172 -5.96 -43.86 13.21
C VAL A 172 -6.02 -45.05 14.18
N ASN A 173 -6.83 -44.98 15.23
CA ASN A 173 -6.93 -46.02 16.26
C ASN A 173 -7.67 -47.30 15.85
N SER A 174 -8.22 -47.36 14.63
CA SER A 174 -8.97 -48.51 14.13
C SER A 174 -8.73 -48.75 12.65
N LYS A 175 -8.86 -50.03 12.23
CA LYS A 175 -8.76 -50.42 10.82
C LYS A 175 -9.75 -49.66 9.93
N GLU A 176 -10.97 -49.43 10.44
CA GLU A 176 -12.02 -48.72 9.71
C GLU A 176 -11.64 -47.25 9.50
N ASN A 177 -11.08 -46.59 10.52
CA ASN A 177 -10.69 -45.18 10.42
C ASN A 177 -9.54 -45.01 9.41
N CYS A 178 -8.57 -45.93 9.43
CA CYS A 178 -7.46 -45.92 8.47
C CYS A 178 -7.94 -46.13 7.02
N LEU A 179 -8.99 -46.93 6.79
CA LEU A 179 -9.57 -47.11 5.45
C LEU A 179 -10.29 -45.84 4.98
N ILE A 180 -11.05 -45.20 5.87
CA ILE A 180 -11.73 -43.93 5.57
C ILE A 180 -10.71 -42.83 5.25
N LEU A 181 -9.65 -42.71 6.05
CA LEU A 181 -8.57 -41.74 5.82
C LEU A 181 -7.87 -41.99 4.49
N ARG A 182 -7.53 -43.24 4.18
CA ARG A 182 -6.94 -43.60 2.88
C ARG A 182 -7.84 -43.17 1.73
N ASP A 183 -9.14 -43.50 1.79
CA ASP A 183 -10.08 -43.18 0.72
C ASP A 183 -10.23 -41.66 0.54
N TYR A 184 -10.25 -40.90 1.64
CA TYR A 184 -10.26 -39.44 1.62
C TYR A 184 -8.99 -38.84 0.99
N VAL A 185 -7.81 -39.32 1.40
CA VAL A 185 -6.52 -38.89 0.83
C VAL A 185 -6.46 -39.19 -0.66
N THR A 186 -6.87 -40.39 -1.09
CA THR A 186 -6.80 -40.77 -2.50
C THR A 186 -7.78 -40.01 -3.38
N THR A 187 -9.00 -39.75 -2.90
CA THR A 187 -10.08 -39.19 -3.74
C THR A 187 -10.24 -37.68 -3.65
N THR A 188 -9.85 -37.07 -2.52
CA THR A 188 -10.16 -35.68 -2.22
C THR A 188 -8.91 -34.89 -1.90
N PHE A 189 -8.22 -35.23 -0.80
CA PHE A 189 -7.15 -34.40 -0.26
C PHE A 189 -5.87 -34.44 -1.10
N GLY A 190 -5.41 -35.62 -1.50
CA GLY A 190 -4.22 -35.79 -2.33
C GLY A 190 -4.31 -35.06 -3.67
N PRO A 191 -5.36 -35.28 -4.49
CA PRO A 191 -5.54 -34.54 -5.74
C PRO A 191 -5.58 -33.02 -5.55
N PHE A 192 -6.22 -32.55 -4.47
CA PHE A 192 -6.26 -31.12 -4.12
C PHE A 192 -4.86 -30.58 -3.75
N ALA A 193 -4.12 -31.28 -2.90
CA ALA A 193 -2.77 -30.88 -2.50
C ALA A 193 -1.84 -30.77 -3.72
N LYS A 194 -1.90 -31.74 -4.63
CA LYS A 194 -1.13 -31.71 -5.88
C LYS A 194 -1.48 -30.52 -6.77
N GLU A 195 -2.78 -30.23 -6.92
CA GLU A 195 -3.25 -29.07 -7.67
C GLU A 195 -2.73 -27.77 -7.05
N MET A 196 -2.71 -27.66 -5.72
CA MET A 196 -2.19 -26.50 -5.00
C MET A 196 -0.67 -26.34 -5.16
N VAL A 197 0.12 -27.41 -5.03
CA VAL A 197 1.57 -27.30 -5.20
C VAL A 197 1.91 -26.95 -6.65
N GLN A 198 1.17 -27.49 -7.63
CA GLN A 198 1.30 -27.08 -9.03
C GLN A 198 0.93 -25.61 -9.24
N GLN A 199 -0.17 -25.13 -8.65
CA GLN A 199 -0.57 -23.72 -8.71
C GLN A 199 0.46 -22.80 -8.03
N ALA A 200 1.04 -23.22 -6.89
CA ALA A 200 2.08 -22.48 -6.18
C ALA A 200 3.41 -22.47 -6.95
N ALA A 201 3.78 -23.59 -7.58
CA ALA A 201 4.96 -23.68 -8.45
C ALA A 201 4.79 -22.88 -9.76
N ASP A 202 3.55 -22.73 -10.24
CA ASP A 202 3.19 -21.91 -11.39
C ASP A 202 3.00 -20.41 -11.05
N CYS A 203 3.06 -20.04 -9.77
CA CYS A 203 2.84 -18.69 -9.28
C CYS A 203 4.12 -17.83 -9.41
N SER A 204 4.11 -16.90 -10.38
CA SER A 204 4.99 -15.74 -10.46
C SER A 204 4.21 -14.48 -10.08
N ARG A 205 4.82 -13.62 -9.26
CA ARG A 205 4.20 -12.76 -8.23
C ARG A 205 3.71 -11.37 -8.69
N THR A 206 2.82 -11.31 -9.67
CA THR A 206 1.95 -10.12 -9.88
C THR A 206 0.52 -10.53 -10.16
N GLU A 207 -0.45 -9.67 -9.84
CA GLU A 207 -1.88 -9.90 -10.13
C GLU A 207 -2.10 -10.39 -11.57
N CYS A 208 -1.45 -9.77 -12.57
CA CYS A 208 -1.53 -10.21 -13.96
C CYS A 208 -0.76 -11.48 -14.29
N ASN A 209 0.37 -11.74 -13.63
CA ASN A 209 1.07 -13.01 -13.76
C ASN A 209 0.29 -14.16 -13.10
N ASN A 210 -0.47 -13.88 -12.03
CA ASN A 210 -1.34 -14.80 -11.31
C ASN A 210 -2.63 -15.14 -12.07
N HIS A 211 -3.12 -14.24 -12.92
CA HIS A 211 -4.32 -14.46 -13.75
C HIS A 211 -4.04 -15.10 -15.12
N GLY A 212 -2.92 -15.81 -15.27
CA GLY A 212 -2.61 -16.61 -16.46
C GLY A 212 -1.36 -16.17 -17.22
N ARG A 213 -0.31 -15.74 -16.50
CA ARG A 213 1.00 -15.30 -17.02
C ARG A 213 0.88 -14.23 -18.10
N VAL A 214 0.18 -13.13 -17.79
CA VAL A 214 0.20 -11.94 -18.65
C VAL A 214 1.40 -11.08 -18.27
N ASP A 215 2.49 -11.24 -19.01
CA ASP A 215 3.70 -10.42 -18.88
C ASP A 215 3.51 -9.09 -19.63
N LEU A 216 3.58 -7.98 -18.90
CA LEU A 216 3.49 -6.63 -19.46
C LEU A 216 4.79 -6.18 -20.13
N ASN A 217 5.91 -6.84 -19.82
CA ASN A 217 7.26 -6.55 -20.32
C ASN A 217 7.60 -5.05 -20.26
N LEU A 218 7.39 -4.45 -19.08
CA LEU A 218 7.52 -3.00 -18.85
C LEU A 218 8.96 -2.50 -19.06
N GLY A 219 9.96 -3.34 -18.77
CA GLY A 219 11.37 -2.99 -18.92
C GLY A 219 11.80 -2.64 -20.36
N GLN A 220 11.10 -3.12 -21.39
CA GLN A 220 11.40 -2.76 -22.79
C GLN A 220 11.10 -1.29 -23.12
N TYR A 221 10.30 -0.63 -22.28
CA TYR A 221 9.85 0.75 -22.41
C TYR A 221 10.56 1.71 -21.45
N ASP A 222 11.69 1.28 -20.86
CA ASP A 222 12.48 2.05 -19.88
C ASP A 222 11.69 2.38 -18.59
N ILE A 223 10.66 1.58 -18.30
CA ILE A 223 9.88 1.65 -17.06
C ILE A 223 10.60 0.83 -15.98
N VAL A 224 10.94 1.48 -14.87
CA VAL A 224 11.59 0.85 -13.73
C VAL A 224 10.54 0.10 -12.90
N VAL A 225 10.75 -1.19 -12.71
CA VAL A 225 9.89 -2.06 -11.88
C VAL A 225 10.73 -2.77 -10.83
N ASN A 226 10.18 -2.97 -9.64
CA ASN A 226 10.83 -3.77 -8.61
C ASN A 226 11.20 -5.17 -9.15
N PRO A 227 12.31 -5.79 -8.69
CA PRO A 227 12.65 -7.16 -9.05
C PRO A 227 11.49 -8.12 -8.77
N GLY A 228 11.16 -8.96 -9.75
CA GLY A 228 10.01 -9.86 -9.68
C GLY A 228 8.66 -9.12 -9.62
N GLU A 229 8.63 -7.84 -10.01
CA GLU A 229 7.47 -6.96 -9.98
C GLU A 229 6.80 -6.85 -8.59
N ALA A 230 7.60 -6.99 -7.53
CA ALA A 230 7.12 -6.92 -6.17
C ALA A 230 6.51 -5.55 -5.85
N PHE A 231 5.40 -5.54 -5.11
CA PHE A 231 4.72 -4.31 -4.70
C PHE A 231 5.58 -3.39 -3.82
N MET A 232 6.46 -3.98 -3.00
CA MET A 232 7.45 -3.28 -2.20
C MET A 232 8.83 -3.85 -2.54
N GLY A 233 9.80 -2.98 -2.81
CA GLY A 233 11.11 -3.37 -3.27
C GLY A 233 12.12 -2.23 -3.35
N PRO A 234 13.33 -2.50 -3.88
CA PRO A 234 14.47 -1.60 -3.86
C PRO A 234 14.27 -0.31 -4.65
N TYR A 235 13.35 -0.25 -5.62
CA TYR A 235 13.09 0.97 -6.38
C TYR A 235 11.94 1.79 -5.81
N ILE A 236 10.89 1.13 -5.33
CA ILE A 236 9.74 1.79 -4.69
C ILE A 236 9.11 0.88 -3.63
N SER A 237 8.76 1.46 -2.48
CA SER A 237 7.98 0.82 -1.42
C SER A 237 6.86 1.76 -1.00
N LEU A 238 5.61 1.34 -1.27
CA LEU A 238 4.40 2.06 -0.91
C LEU A 238 3.81 1.52 0.39
N PHE A 239 3.65 2.41 1.37
CA PHE A 239 3.14 2.09 2.71
C PHE A 239 1.72 2.61 2.89
N TYR A 240 0.74 1.79 2.54
CA TYR A 240 -0.66 2.07 2.90
C TYR A 240 -0.83 2.25 4.41
N GLU A 241 -1.85 2.99 4.81
CA GLU A 241 -2.15 3.39 6.19
C GLU A 241 -1.87 2.33 7.27
N ARG A 242 -2.22 1.06 7.04
CA ARG A 242 -2.06 -0.04 8.01
C ARG A 242 -0.70 -0.75 7.96
N LYS A 243 0.23 -0.30 7.11
CA LYS A 243 1.52 -0.96 6.85
C LYS A 243 2.70 -0.25 7.49
N LEU A 244 2.51 0.96 8.04
CA LEU A 244 3.57 1.74 8.68
C LEU A 244 3.05 2.40 9.96
N GLY A 245 3.61 1.98 11.10
CA GLY A 245 3.31 2.61 12.39
C GLY A 245 1.90 2.31 12.89
N MET A 246 1.37 3.26 13.66
CA MET A 246 0.02 3.28 14.23
C MET A 246 -0.76 4.50 13.73
N CYS A 247 -0.99 4.61 12.42
CA CYS A 247 -1.78 5.72 11.86
C CYS A 247 -3.24 5.65 12.35
N PRO A 248 -3.75 6.66 13.07
CA PRO A 248 -5.10 6.61 13.61
C PRO A 248 -6.12 6.98 12.54
N CYS A 249 -7.24 6.25 12.49
CA CYS A 249 -8.33 6.58 11.59
C CYS A 249 -9.68 6.08 12.08
N TYR A 250 -10.74 6.60 11.47
CA TYR A 250 -12.07 6.01 11.54
C TYR A 250 -12.28 5.22 10.25
N HIS A 251 -12.28 3.88 10.33
CA HIS A 251 -12.44 3.04 9.15
C HIS A 251 -13.77 3.34 8.46
N GLU A 252 -13.73 3.58 7.15
CA GLU A 252 -14.89 4.04 6.34
C GLU A 252 -15.60 5.27 6.93
N TYR A 253 -14.88 6.07 7.73
CA TYR A 253 -15.41 7.24 8.42
C TYR A 253 -16.55 6.91 9.41
N HIS A 254 -16.56 5.70 9.98
CA HIS A 254 -17.50 5.25 11.01
C HIS A 254 -16.93 5.42 12.43
N LEU A 255 -17.71 6.06 13.31
CA LEU A 255 -17.29 6.40 14.69
C LEU A 255 -16.97 5.18 15.56
N ASP A 256 -17.71 4.09 15.38
CA ASP A 256 -17.54 2.82 16.10
C ASP A 256 -16.36 1.99 15.58
N GLN A 257 -15.72 2.42 14.49
CA GLN A 257 -14.58 1.74 13.87
C GLN A 257 -13.29 2.55 14.00
N ALA A 258 -13.06 3.13 15.19
CA ALA A 258 -11.84 3.86 15.50
C ALA A 258 -10.63 2.91 15.61
N ILE A 259 -9.63 3.14 14.77
CA ILE A 259 -8.35 2.44 14.74
C ILE A 259 -7.31 3.33 15.42
N HIS A 260 -6.52 2.76 16.32
CA HIS A 260 -5.52 3.46 17.13
C HIS A 260 -6.06 4.73 17.82
N GLY A 261 -7.32 4.69 18.25
CA GLY A 261 -7.97 5.81 18.92
C GLY A 261 -8.54 6.89 17.99
N GLY A 262 -8.46 6.72 16.66
CA GLY A 262 -9.15 7.52 15.65
C GLY A 262 -8.63 8.92 15.38
N LEU A 263 -7.83 9.51 16.28
CA LEU A 263 -7.31 10.87 16.17
C LEU A 263 -5.79 10.91 16.40
N PRO A 264 -5.03 11.79 15.74
CA PRO A 264 -3.60 11.96 16.02
C PRO A 264 -3.29 12.20 17.50
N GLN A 265 -4.08 13.04 18.17
CA GLN A 265 -3.88 13.40 19.58
C GLN A 265 -4.28 12.31 20.60
N THR A 266 -4.68 11.12 20.15
CA THR A 266 -4.96 9.95 21.01
C THR A 266 -3.93 8.84 20.89
N VAL A 267 -2.96 8.97 19.98
CA VAL A 267 -1.89 7.99 19.77
C VAL A 267 -0.72 8.24 20.72
N ASP A 268 -0.17 7.18 21.33
CA ASP A 268 1.11 7.25 22.00
C ASP A 268 2.24 7.28 20.96
N LEU A 269 2.97 8.39 20.92
CA LEU A 269 4.00 8.63 19.91
C LEU A 269 5.21 7.70 20.07
N SER A 270 5.48 7.19 21.27
CA SER A 270 6.59 6.26 21.52
C SER A 270 6.24 4.89 20.93
N ASP A 271 5.05 4.37 21.23
CA ASP A 271 4.54 3.11 20.68
C ASP A 271 4.45 3.19 19.14
N HIS A 272 4.00 4.33 18.61
CA HIS A 272 3.98 4.58 17.18
C HIS A 272 5.37 4.48 16.55
N LYS A 273 6.39 5.11 17.15
CA LYS A 273 7.77 5.09 16.63
C LYS A 273 8.40 3.69 16.71
N GLU A 274 8.17 2.94 17.79
CA GLU A 274 8.61 1.55 17.89
C GLU A 274 8.01 0.70 16.76
N LYS A 275 6.70 0.85 16.54
CA LYS A 275 5.97 0.17 15.45
C LYS A 275 6.48 0.57 14.06
N VAL A 276 6.80 1.86 13.83
CA VAL A 276 7.42 2.33 12.58
C VAL A 276 8.78 1.67 12.37
N ALA A 277 9.62 1.61 13.39
CA ALA A 277 10.95 1.00 13.29
C ALA A 277 10.88 -0.48 12.90
N ASP A 278 9.96 -1.24 13.53
CA ASP A 278 9.71 -2.64 13.22
C ASP A 278 9.18 -2.83 11.79
N ASP A 279 8.24 -1.98 11.36
CA ASP A 279 7.67 -2.04 10.01
C ASP A 279 8.72 -1.75 8.94
N ILE A 280 9.59 -0.76 9.15
CA ILE A 280 10.70 -0.44 8.23
C ILE A 280 11.72 -1.57 8.19
N ALA A 281 12.13 -2.12 9.34
CA ALA A 281 13.07 -3.24 9.40
C ALA A 281 12.55 -4.46 8.62
N ARG A 282 11.24 -4.69 8.64
CA ARG A 282 10.58 -5.80 7.95
C ARG A 282 10.36 -5.55 6.46
N ILE A 283 9.88 -4.36 6.08
CA ILE A 283 9.46 -4.06 4.70
C ILE A 283 10.64 -3.63 3.83
N VAL A 284 11.54 -2.83 4.39
CA VAL A 284 12.71 -2.29 3.70
C VAL A 284 13.95 -2.77 4.46
N PRO A 285 14.32 -4.06 4.38
CA PRO A 285 15.40 -4.60 5.20
C PRO A 285 16.78 -4.05 4.83
N ASP A 286 16.95 -3.55 3.60
CA ASP A 286 18.20 -2.95 3.13
C ASP A 286 18.45 -1.61 3.82
N ALA A 287 19.51 -1.51 4.62
CA ALA A 287 19.89 -0.29 5.32
C ALA A 287 20.34 0.83 4.37
N ASP A 288 20.88 0.47 3.21
CA ASP A 288 21.39 1.40 2.19
C ASP A 288 20.31 1.73 1.14
N TYR A 289 19.03 1.51 1.45
CA TYR A 289 17.90 1.76 0.56
C TYR A 289 18.00 3.11 -0.15
N GLN A 290 17.93 3.10 -1.50
CA GLN A 290 17.96 4.29 -2.37
C GLN A 290 16.66 4.45 -3.19
N GLY A 291 15.59 3.77 -2.80
CA GLY A 291 14.32 3.79 -3.52
C GLY A 291 13.34 4.85 -3.02
N LEU A 292 12.17 4.90 -3.64
CA LEU A 292 11.06 5.76 -3.24
C LEU A 292 10.31 5.14 -2.05
N GLY A 293 10.38 5.78 -0.89
CA GLY A 293 9.65 5.43 0.32
C GLY A 293 8.37 6.28 0.45
N VAL A 294 7.26 5.79 -0.09
CA VAL A 294 6.01 6.56 -0.19
C VAL A 294 5.06 6.17 0.93
N ILE A 295 4.73 7.12 1.81
CA ILE A 295 3.81 6.93 2.93
C ILE A 295 2.41 7.37 2.52
N ASP A 296 1.46 6.44 2.52
CA ASP A 296 0.11 6.66 2.00
C ASP A 296 -0.91 6.69 3.13
N TRP A 297 -0.93 7.84 3.81
CA TRP A 297 -1.84 8.15 4.91
C TRP A 297 -2.87 9.18 4.48
N GLU A 298 -4.00 8.70 3.98
CA GLU A 298 -5.02 9.57 3.39
C GLU A 298 -6.16 9.89 4.36
N SER A 299 -6.32 9.13 5.45
CA SER A 299 -7.49 9.19 6.32
C SER A 299 -7.82 10.59 6.85
N TRP A 300 -6.81 11.39 7.16
CA TRP A 300 -6.92 12.73 7.70
C TRP A 300 -5.82 13.65 7.15
N ARG A 301 -6.01 14.96 7.28
CA ARG A 301 -5.06 15.97 6.78
C ARG A 301 -4.47 16.79 7.94
N PRO A 302 -3.17 17.14 7.91
CA PRO A 302 -2.51 17.75 9.07
C PRO A 302 -3.07 19.12 9.47
N LEU A 303 -3.70 19.84 8.55
CA LEU A 303 -4.40 21.08 8.86
C LEU A 303 -5.86 20.80 9.22
N TYR A 304 -6.26 21.20 10.43
CA TYR A 304 -7.61 20.97 10.97
C TYR A 304 -8.71 21.39 10.00
N GLU A 305 -8.56 22.56 9.38
CA GLU A 305 -9.56 23.12 8.47
C GLU A 305 -9.68 22.37 7.13
N ARG A 306 -8.66 21.57 6.76
CA ARG A 306 -8.67 20.73 5.55
C ARG A 306 -9.38 19.40 5.74
N ASN A 307 -9.78 19.04 6.97
CA ASN A 307 -10.62 17.88 7.24
C ASN A 307 -12.10 18.21 6.98
N TRP A 308 -12.46 18.40 5.71
CA TRP A 308 -13.83 18.64 5.23
C TRP A 308 -14.43 17.36 4.63
N ALA A 309 -15.69 17.43 4.17
CA ALA A 309 -16.46 16.28 3.68
C ALA A 309 -16.46 15.10 4.68
N LYS A 310 -16.19 13.88 4.21
CA LYS A 310 -16.15 12.67 5.04
C LYS A 310 -15.12 12.75 6.18
N LYS A 311 -14.06 13.56 6.01
CA LYS A 311 -13.04 13.83 7.04
C LYS A 311 -13.50 14.80 8.12
N ASP A 312 -14.69 15.39 8.03
CA ASP A 312 -15.25 16.25 9.09
C ASP A 312 -15.42 15.51 10.43
N ILE A 313 -15.47 14.18 10.41
CA ILE A 313 -15.42 13.34 11.61
C ILE A 313 -14.22 13.67 12.50
N TYR A 314 -13.02 13.89 11.94
CA TYR A 314 -11.83 14.22 12.71
C TYR A 314 -11.97 15.57 13.44
N ARG A 315 -12.65 16.55 12.81
CA ARG A 315 -12.94 17.85 13.44
C ARG A 315 -13.91 17.69 14.60
N LYS A 316 -15.05 17.03 14.35
CA LYS A 316 -16.09 16.78 15.36
C LYS A 316 -15.55 16.01 16.56
N GLN A 317 -14.81 14.93 16.31
CA GLN A 317 -14.26 14.09 17.37
C GLN A 317 -13.14 14.78 18.15
N SER A 318 -12.35 15.65 17.51
CA SER A 318 -11.41 16.51 18.23
C SER A 318 -12.12 17.50 19.16
N GLU A 319 -13.21 18.12 18.70
CA GLU A 319 -14.04 19.02 19.52
C GLU A 319 -14.71 18.28 20.69
N GLU A 320 -15.26 17.08 20.44
CA GLU A 320 -15.85 16.22 21.49
C GLU A 320 -14.83 15.77 22.54
N LEU A 321 -13.62 15.40 22.11
CA LEU A 321 -12.53 15.02 23.01
C LEU A 321 -12.18 16.19 23.95
N VAL A 322 -12.00 17.39 23.42
CA VAL A 322 -11.71 18.59 24.23
C VAL A 322 -12.88 18.92 25.16
N GLN A 323 -14.12 18.87 24.66
CA GLN A 323 -15.32 19.16 25.44
C GLN A 323 -15.48 18.18 26.62
N SER A 324 -15.14 16.90 26.43
CA SER A 324 -15.19 15.87 27.48
C SER A 324 -14.20 16.12 28.61
N ARG A 325 -13.01 16.66 28.29
CA ARG A 325 -11.95 17.02 29.25
C ARG A 325 -12.19 18.37 29.91
N HIS A 326 -12.91 19.27 29.22
CA HIS A 326 -13.18 20.64 29.66
C HIS A 326 -14.66 21.02 29.47
N PRO A 327 -15.58 20.51 30.32
CA PRO A 327 -17.02 20.74 30.18
C PRO A 327 -17.46 22.21 30.32
N ASP A 328 -16.60 23.04 30.89
CA ASP A 328 -16.83 24.45 31.22
C ASP A 328 -16.48 25.42 30.07
N LEU A 329 -15.71 24.98 29.08
CA LEU A 329 -15.34 25.82 27.93
C LEU A 329 -16.52 26.11 27.02
N SER A 330 -16.55 27.32 26.46
CA SER A 330 -17.50 27.65 25.39
C SER A 330 -17.17 26.91 24.10
N LYS A 331 -18.15 26.75 23.21
CA LYS A 331 -17.94 26.11 21.89
C LYS A 331 -16.80 26.74 21.08
N LYS A 332 -16.61 28.05 21.19
CA LYS A 332 -15.53 28.77 20.47
C LYS A 332 -14.16 28.40 21.03
N GLU A 333 -14.05 28.29 22.35
CA GLU A 333 -12.82 27.89 23.04
C GLU A 333 -12.51 26.41 22.78
N VAL A 334 -13.52 25.54 22.82
CA VAL A 334 -13.39 24.12 22.47
C VAL A 334 -12.85 23.97 21.05
N LYS A 335 -13.44 24.66 20.07
CA LYS A 335 -12.97 24.58 18.68
C LYS A 335 -11.54 25.10 18.49
N ALA A 336 -11.18 26.20 19.16
CA ALA A 336 -9.83 26.75 19.09
C ALA A 336 -8.80 25.76 19.68
N LYS A 337 -9.12 25.19 20.84
CA LYS A 337 -8.27 24.21 21.53
C LYS A 337 -8.19 22.88 20.78
N ALA A 338 -9.30 22.40 20.21
CA ALA A 338 -9.33 21.19 19.40
C ALA A 338 -8.48 21.33 18.13
N LYS A 339 -8.53 22.50 17.47
CA LYS A 339 -7.64 22.80 16.35
C LYS A 339 -6.17 22.75 16.77
N GLU A 340 -5.82 23.40 17.88
CA GLU A 340 -4.43 23.43 18.39
C GLU A 340 -3.93 22.03 18.74
N GLU A 341 -4.69 21.26 19.53
CA GLU A 341 -4.32 19.89 19.91
C GLU A 341 -4.20 18.96 18.70
N TYR A 342 -5.14 19.06 17.74
CA TYR A 342 -5.13 18.26 16.53
C TYR A 342 -3.93 18.58 15.62
N GLU A 343 -3.72 19.85 15.27
CA GLU A 343 -2.63 20.24 14.34
C GLU A 343 -1.25 19.95 14.98
N THR A 344 -1.12 20.10 16.31
CA THR A 344 0.11 19.75 17.04
C THR A 344 0.40 18.25 16.96
N ALA A 345 -0.59 17.40 17.25
CA ALA A 345 -0.40 15.96 17.22
C ALA A 345 -0.24 15.42 15.80
N ALA A 346 -0.98 15.95 14.82
CA ALA A 346 -0.86 15.57 13.42
C ALA A 346 0.54 15.89 12.87
N ARG A 347 1.08 17.08 13.17
CA ARG A 347 2.46 17.43 12.86
C ARG A 347 3.44 16.47 13.53
N ALA A 348 3.35 16.28 14.84
CA ALA A 348 4.27 15.42 15.58
C ALA A 348 4.31 14.00 15.00
N MET A 349 3.15 13.41 14.67
CA MET A 349 3.10 12.09 14.05
C MET A 349 3.79 12.05 12.69
N MET A 350 3.47 12.96 11.77
CA MET A 350 4.02 12.95 10.41
C MET A 350 5.52 13.29 10.40
N GLU A 351 5.93 14.31 11.16
CA GLU A 351 7.31 14.81 11.23
C GLU A 351 8.24 13.76 11.87
N GLU A 352 7.85 13.20 13.02
CA GLU A 352 8.66 12.18 13.70
C GLU A 352 8.72 10.86 12.93
N THR A 353 7.68 10.54 12.15
CA THR A 353 7.72 9.40 11.23
C THR A 353 8.76 9.64 10.14
N LEU A 354 8.74 10.81 9.48
CA LEU A 354 9.73 11.15 8.45
C LEU A 354 11.15 11.14 9.01
N ASP A 355 11.38 11.73 10.18
CA ASP A 355 12.69 11.75 10.81
C ASP A 355 13.18 10.34 11.16
N LEU A 356 12.29 9.48 11.66
CA LEU A 356 12.64 8.10 11.97
C LEU A 356 12.96 7.30 10.70
N VAL A 357 12.12 7.32 9.66
CA VAL A 357 12.38 6.55 8.42
C VAL A 357 13.65 7.01 7.72
N LYS A 358 13.94 8.33 7.69
CA LYS A 358 15.21 8.87 7.18
C LYS A 358 16.39 8.40 8.03
N SER A 359 16.27 8.37 9.36
CA SER A 359 17.36 7.91 10.22
C SER A 359 17.67 6.42 10.02
N LEU A 360 16.64 5.61 9.76
CA LEU A 360 16.77 4.17 9.54
C LEU A 360 17.26 3.86 8.12
N ARG A 361 16.84 4.64 7.13
CA ARG A 361 17.09 4.45 5.69
C ARG A 361 17.47 5.79 5.04
N PRO A 362 18.70 6.27 5.28
CA PRO A 362 19.09 7.65 4.94
C PRO A 362 19.18 7.95 3.44
N GLY A 363 19.30 6.92 2.59
CA GLY A 363 19.28 7.08 1.14
C GLY A 363 17.89 7.08 0.51
N GLY A 364 16.84 6.75 1.28
CA GLY A 364 15.49 6.65 0.75
C GLY A 364 14.92 8.03 0.44
N PHE A 365 14.19 8.12 -0.68
CA PHE A 365 13.38 9.30 -0.98
C PHE A 365 12.05 9.14 -0.26
N TRP A 366 11.94 9.72 0.94
CA TRP A 366 10.78 9.60 1.82
C TRP A 366 9.83 10.79 1.67
N GLY A 367 8.55 10.52 1.60
CA GLY A 367 7.52 11.54 1.54
C GLY A 367 6.12 10.94 1.60
N PHE A 368 5.12 11.80 1.82
CA PHE A 368 3.73 11.40 1.84
C PHE A 368 3.11 11.48 0.45
N TYR A 369 2.38 10.43 0.06
CA TYR A 369 1.48 10.47 -1.10
C TYR A 369 0.50 11.63 -0.97
N LEU A 370 0.06 12.18 -2.11
CA LEU A 370 -0.85 13.32 -2.26
C LEU A 370 -0.21 14.70 -2.01
N PHE A 371 0.92 14.78 -1.31
CA PHE A 371 1.47 16.07 -0.87
C PHE A 371 2.57 16.64 -1.81
N PRO A 372 2.52 17.95 -2.13
CA PRO A 372 1.41 18.87 -1.85
C PRO A 372 0.21 18.63 -2.77
N ASP A 373 -0.96 19.00 -2.28
CA ASP A 373 -2.17 19.08 -3.10
C ASP A 373 -2.45 20.55 -3.48
N SER A 374 -3.00 20.73 -4.68
CA SER A 374 -3.45 22.00 -5.23
C SER A 374 -4.97 22.19 -5.11
N TYR A 375 -5.74 21.14 -4.81
CA TYR A 375 -7.21 21.12 -4.82
C TYR A 375 -7.82 21.83 -6.04
N ASN A 376 -7.18 21.64 -7.20
CA ASN A 376 -7.59 22.21 -8.47
C ASN A 376 -8.48 21.24 -9.26
N SER A 377 -9.38 20.53 -8.58
CA SER A 377 -10.37 19.68 -9.22
C SER A 377 -11.27 20.44 -10.20
N PRO A 378 -11.90 19.76 -11.17
CA PRO A 378 -12.87 20.39 -12.08
C PRO A 378 -13.98 21.16 -11.36
N GLY A 379 -14.52 20.61 -10.27
CA GLY A 379 -15.54 21.27 -9.43
C GLY A 379 -15.02 22.57 -8.79
N SER A 380 -13.83 22.52 -8.20
CA SER A 380 -13.11 23.68 -7.66
C SER A 380 -12.81 24.74 -8.72
N ILE A 381 -12.40 24.35 -9.93
CA ILE A 381 -12.11 25.27 -11.03
C ILE A 381 -13.39 25.99 -11.48
N ARG A 382 -14.51 25.27 -11.60
CA ARG A 382 -15.82 25.83 -12.03
C ARG A 382 -16.36 26.88 -11.06
N SER A 383 -16.14 26.69 -9.77
CA SER A 383 -16.62 27.62 -8.72
C SER A 383 -15.80 28.91 -8.61
N ARG A 384 -14.62 29.00 -9.26
CA ARG A 384 -13.72 30.15 -9.16
C ARG A 384 -14.05 31.27 -10.16
N LYS A 385 -13.99 32.52 -9.68
CA LYS A 385 -13.99 33.70 -10.54
C LYS A 385 -12.69 33.73 -11.35
N GLY A 386 -12.78 33.58 -12.67
CA GLY A 386 -11.63 33.63 -13.59
C GLY A 386 -11.12 32.28 -14.11
N LYS A 387 -11.74 31.15 -13.73
CA LYS A 387 -11.50 29.80 -14.31
C LYS A 387 -10.01 29.43 -14.48
N THR A 388 -9.16 29.74 -13.50
CA THR A 388 -7.72 29.41 -13.56
C THR A 388 -7.45 27.99 -13.04
N TYR A 389 -6.59 27.23 -13.75
CA TYR A 389 -6.21 25.85 -13.40
C TYR A 389 -5.10 25.77 -12.35
N GLY A 390 -4.41 26.86 -12.07
CA GLY A 390 -3.35 26.93 -11.06
C GLY A 390 -3.86 26.75 -9.63
N CYS A 391 -2.92 26.46 -8.73
CA CYS A 391 -3.20 26.33 -7.30
C CYS A 391 -3.76 27.63 -6.71
N PRO A 392 -4.96 27.61 -6.07
CA PRO A 392 -5.55 28.80 -5.45
C PRO A 392 -4.64 29.40 -4.38
N GLN A 393 -4.61 30.74 -4.28
CA GLN A 393 -3.76 31.43 -3.29
C GLN A 393 -4.01 30.95 -1.85
N LYS A 394 -5.27 30.77 -1.45
CA LYS A 394 -5.61 30.21 -0.13
C LYS A 394 -4.99 28.83 0.11
N VAL A 395 -4.91 27.99 -0.92
CA VAL A 395 -4.31 26.65 -0.83
C VAL A 395 -2.79 26.78 -0.72
N LYS A 396 -2.17 27.71 -1.47
CA LYS A 396 -0.74 28.04 -1.34
C LYS A 396 -0.40 28.51 0.08
N ASP A 397 -1.16 29.46 0.63
CA ASP A 397 -0.97 29.97 2.00
C ASP A 397 -1.08 28.86 3.06
N GLN A 398 -1.93 27.86 2.80
CA GLN A 398 -2.06 26.68 3.66
C GLN A 398 -0.90 25.70 3.47
N ASN A 399 -0.42 25.49 2.25
CA ASN A 399 0.78 24.69 1.98
C ASN A 399 2.02 25.35 2.59
N ASP A 400 2.08 26.67 2.66
CA ASP A 400 3.18 27.41 3.34
C ASP A 400 3.21 27.16 4.85
N ARG A 401 2.06 26.81 5.47
CA ARG A 401 1.98 26.39 6.89
C ARG A 401 2.48 24.95 7.13
N LEU A 402 2.79 24.22 6.06
CA LEU A 402 3.32 22.86 6.08
C LEU A 402 4.81 22.84 5.72
N ASP A 403 5.53 23.94 5.90
CA ASP A 403 6.98 24.05 5.72
C ASP A 403 7.76 22.90 6.35
N TRP A 404 7.40 22.51 7.58
CA TRP A 404 7.96 21.37 8.30
C TRP A 404 7.83 20.03 7.55
N LEU A 405 6.76 19.84 6.78
CA LEU A 405 6.54 18.64 5.97
C LEU A 405 7.47 18.64 4.75
N TRP A 406 7.64 19.80 4.12
CA TRP A 406 8.53 19.96 2.97
C TRP A 406 9.97 19.77 3.39
N GLU A 407 10.43 20.43 4.45
CA GLU A 407 11.78 20.28 5.00
C GLU A 407 12.06 18.84 5.48
N GLY A 408 11.07 18.22 6.11
CA GLY A 408 11.16 16.84 6.59
C GLY A 408 11.24 15.80 5.47
N SER A 409 10.76 16.11 4.26
CA SER A 409 10.70 15.16 3.16
C SER A 409 12.01 15.06 2.38
N THR A 410 12.25 13.91 1.75
CA THR A 410 13.34 13.66 0.79
C THR A 410 12.82 13.29 -0.60
N GLY A 411 11.50 13.20 -0.80
CA GLY A 411 10.82 13.18 -2.09
C GLY A 411 9.40 13.76 -1.99
N LEU A 412 8.85 14.34 -3.06
CA LEU A 412 7.46 14.81 -3.13
C LEU A 412 6.63 13.95 -4.09
N TYR A 413 5.40 13.62 -3.68
CA TYR A 413 4.53 12.66 -4.37
C TYR A 413 3.11 13.22 -4.61
N PRO A 414 2.95 14.34 -5.36
CA PRO A 414 1.63 14.91 -5.62
C PRO A 414 0.81 13.98 -6.53
N SER A 415 -0.50 13.88 -6.30
CA SER A 415 -1.39 13.13 -7.21
C SER A 415 -1.80 14.00 -8.40
N VAL A 416 -1.71 13.47 -9.61
CA VAL A 416 -2.12 14.13 -10.87
C VAL A 416 -3.10 13.27 -11.67
N TYR A 417 -3.91 12.47 -10.97
CA TYR A 417 -4.92 11.61 -11.61
C TYR A 417 -5.86 12.44 -12.48
N VAL A 418 -5.92 12.08 -13.76
CA VAL A 418 -6.71 12.81 -14.76
C VAL A 418 -8.17 12.39 -14.62
N THR A 419 -9.05 13.37 -14.45
CA THR A 419 -10.49 13.13 -14.40
C THR A 419 -11.06 12.95 -15.81
N TYR A 420 -12.07 12.11 -15.98
CA TYR A 420 -12.70 11.85 -17.29
C TYR A 420 -13.25 13.12 -17.94
N MET A 421 -13.66 14.11 -17.14
CA MET A 421 -14.10 15.43 -17.61
C MET A 421 -13.05 16.18 -18.46
N PHE A 422 -11.77 15.83 -18.36
CA PHE A 422 -10.71 16.44 -19.16
C PHE A 422 -10.34 15.63 -20.40
N LYS A 423 -11.00 14.49 -20.66
CA LYS A 423 -10.68 13.62 -21.80
C LYS A 423 -10.61 14.40 -23.12
N ASN A 424 -9.46 14.30 -23.78
CA ASN A 424 -9.10 14.96 -25.03
C ASN A 424 -9.17 16.50 -24.99
N MET A 425 -9.09 17.12 -23.80
CA MET A 425 -9.07 18.57 -23.66
C MET A 425 -7.66 19.07 -23.38
N VAL A 426 -7.28 20.20 -23.99
CA VAL A 426 -6.04 20.94 -23.66
C VAL A 426 -5.99 21.35 -22.18
N ASN A 427 -7.14 21.35 -21.51
CA ASN A 427 -7.26 21.64 -20.09
C ASN A 427 -6.61 20.58 -19.17
N THR A 428 -6.39 19.34 -19.66
CA THR A 428 -5.61 18.32 -18.95
C THR A 428 -4.22 18.85 -18.60
N GLU A 429 -3.56 19.52 -19.56
CA GLU A 429 -2.23 20.10 -19.40
C GLU A 429 -2.20 21.15 -18.30
N GLN A 430 -3.17 22.07 -18.32
CA GLN A 430 -3.24 23.15 -17.32
C GLN A 430 -3.54 22.61 -15.91
N PHE A 431 -4.37 21.57 -15.81
CA PHE A 431 -4.67 20.88 -14.56
C PHE A 431 -3.41 20.26 -13.96
N VAL A 432 -2.68 19.46 -14.76
CA VAL A 432 -1.44 18.79 -14.34
C VAL A 432 -0.37 19.84 -14.00
N ARG A 433 -0.20 20.86 -14.86
CA ARG A 433 0.71 21.99 -14.61
C ARG A 433 0.45 22.64 -13.27
N GLY A 434 -0.80 22.90 -12.92
CA GLY A 434 -1.17 23.52 -11.65
C GLY A 434 -0.70 22.74 -10.42
N ARG A 435 -0.80 21.41 -10.46
CA ARG A 435 -0.39 20.54 -9.35
C ARG A 435 1.12 20.40 -9.26
N VAL A 436 1.78 20.12 -10.39
CA VAL A 436 3.22 19.91 -10.45
C VAL A 436 3.97 21.21 -10.14
N SER A 437 3.47 22.35 -10.62
CA SER A 437 4.06 23.66 -10.30
C SER A 437 3.94 24.01 -8.82
N GLU A 438 2.88 23.58 -8.13
CA GLU A 438 2.76 23.75 -6.68
C GLU A 438 3.77 22.88 -5.93
N ALA A 439 4.01 21.64 -6.40
CA ALA A 439 5.06 20.78 -5.88
C ALA A 439 6.45 21.41 -6.02
N PHE A 440 6.76 22.00 -7.18
CA PHE A 440 7.99 22.76 -7.35
C PHE A 440 8.06 24.00 -6.46
N ARG A 441 6.96 24.76 -6.33
CA ARG A 441 6.93 25.97 -5.49
C ARG A 441 7.24 25.66 -4.02
N VAL A 442 6.68 24.59 -3.45
CA VAL A 442 6.97 24.22 -2.06
C VAL A 442 8.37 23.62 -1.92
N MET A 443 8.86 22.91 -2.93
CA MET A 443 10.24 22.41 -2.98
C MET A 443 11.26 23.57 -3.00
N ASP A 444 11.05 24.58 -3.86
CA ASP A 444 11.89 25.77 -3.98
C ASP A 444 11.84 26.66 -2.71
N SER A 445 10.80 26.50 -1.87
CA SER A 445 10.70 27.22 -0.58
C SER A 445 11.58 26.64 0.51
N ARG A 446 12.14 25.45 0.29
CA ARG A 446 12.98 24.75 1.25
C ARG A 446 14.33 25.45 1.44
N GLN A 447 14.92 25.27 2.62
CA GLN A 447 16.29 25.67 2.92
C GLN A 447 17.30 24.57 2.58
N GLY A 448 16.87 23.31 2.56
CA GLY A 448 17.69 22.17 2.16
C GLY A 448 17.96 22.09 0.66
N GLN A 449 18.71 21.05 0.25
CA GLN A 449 18.92 20.75 -1.17
C GLN A 449 17.61 20.39 -1.88
N ASP A 450 17.57 20.64 -3.19
CA ASP A 450 16.49 20.19 -4.07
C ASP A 450 16.25 18.69 -3.92
N ILE A 451 14.99 18.33 -3.74
CA ILE A 451 14.55 16.94 -3.67
C ILE A 451 13.78 16.55 -4.93
N PRO A 452 13.78 15.25 -5.31
CA PRO A 452 13.05 14.82 -6.47
C PRO A 452 11.54 14.88 -6.25
N ILE A 453 10.81 15.20 -7.32
CA ILE A 453 9.35 15.16 -7.39
C ILE A 453 8.97 14.01 -8.31
N TYR A 454 8.08 13.15 -7.85
CA TYR A 454 7.51 12.05 -8.62
C TYR A 454 5.98 12.09 -8.52
N PRO A 455 5.30 12.84 -9.42
CA PRO A 455 3.86 12.87 -9.44
C PRO A 455 3.29 11.47 -9.65
N TYR A 456 2.20 11.18 -8.94
CA TYR A 456 1.45 9.93 -9.06
C TYR A 456 0.40 10.07 -10.16
N MET A 457 0.42 9.14 -11.10
CA MET A 457 -0.52 9.09 -12.21
C MET A 457 -1.18 7.73 -12.30
N TRP A 458 -2.47 7.71 -12.62
CA TRP A 458 -3.22 6.50 -12.95
C TRP A 458 -3.35 6.40 -14.48
N LEU A 459 -3.20 5.21 -15.06
CA LEU A 459 -3.35 5.01 -16.51
C LEU A 459 -4.81 5.01 -17.00
N ARG A 460 -5.78 5.17 -16.10
CA ARG A 460 -7.20 5.36 -16.44
C ARG A 460 -7.69 6.71 -15.96
N TYR A 461 -8.81 7.16 -16.53
CA TYR A 461 -9.50 8.31 -15.96
C TYR A 461 -10.05 7.95 -14.58
N ARG A 462 -9.96 8.88 -13.62
CA ARG A 462 -10.29 8.59 -12.22
C ARG A 462 -11.67 7.99 -12.01
N GLU A 463 -12.68 8.50 -12.73
CA GLU A 463 -14.07 8.10 -12.61
C GLU A 463 -14.43 6.89 -13.50
N GLU A 464 -13.59 6.52 -14.49
CA GLU A 464 -13.94 5.56 -15.55
C GLU A 464 -12.90 4.46 -15.77
N ILE A 465 -13.31 3.23 -16.05
CA ILE A 465 -12.37 2.12 -16.30
C ILE A 465 -11.53 2.28 -17.59
N GLU A 466 -11.83 3.30 -18.39
CA GLU A 466 -11.16 3.59 -19.65
C GLU A 466 -9.74 4.15 -19.45
N TYR A 467 -8.80 3.60 -20.21
CA TYR A 467 -7.42 4.07 -20.22
C TYR A 467 -7.27 5.46 -20.85
N ILE A 468 -6.29 6.22 -20.36
CA ILE A 468 -5.98 7.56 -20.83
C ILE A 468 -5.56 7.53 -22.31
N THR A 469 -6.04 8.48 -23.11
CA THR A 469 -5.70 8.52 -24.54
C THR A 469 -4.25 8.95 -24.74
N GLN A 470 -3.68 8.68 -25.92
CA GLN A 470 -2.33 9.16 -26.23
C GLN A 470 -2.22 10.69 -26.14
N ALA A 471 -3.27 11.44 -26.53
CA ALA A 471 -3.30 12.89 -26.41
C ALA A 471 -3.23 13.33 -24.94
N ASP A 472 -3.98 12.68 -24.05
CA ASP A 472 -3.93 13.02 -22.63
C ASP A 472 -2.64 12.52 -21.94
N LEU A 473 -1.97 11.48 -22.44
CA LEU A 473 -0.61 11.11 -22.01
C LEU A 473 0.40 12.23 -22.34
N VAL A 474 0.27 12.88 -23.50
CA VAL A 474 1.07 14.07 -23.87
C VAL A 474 0.78 15.22 -22.91
N HIS A 475 -0.50 15.53 -22.66
CA HIS A 475 -0.89 16.61 -21.75
C HIS A 475 -0.68 16.31 -20.26
N SER A 476 -0.30 15.09 -19.88
CA SER A 476 -0.03 14.73 -18.49
C SER A 476 1.44 14.41 -18.27
N ILE A 477 1.92 13.24 -18.70
CA ILE A 477 3.32 12.82 -18.55
C ILE A 477 4.25 13.76 -19.34
N GLY A 478 3.84 14.22 -20.51
CA GLY A 478 4.62 15.17 -21.29
C GLY A 478 4.78 16.50 -20.56
N GLU A 479 3.71 16.99 -19.94
CA GLU A 479 3.74 18.18 -19.09
C GLU A 479 4.58 17.98 -17.82
N ILE A 480 4.48 16.82 -17.15
CA ILE A 480 5.32 16.45 -16.00
C ILE A 480 6.81 16.48 -16.37
N ALA A 481 7.17 15.90 -17.52
CA ALA A 481 8.54 15.94 -18.05
C ALA A 481 8.96 17.37 -18.40
N GLY A 482 8.07 18.15 -19.04
CA GLY A 482 8.30 19.55 -19.41
C GLY A 482 8.57 20.47 -18.23
N LEU A 483 8.00 20.18 -17.06
CA LEU A 483 8.26 20.94 -15.82
C LEU A 483 9.55 20.53 -15.09
N GLY A 484 10.30 19.56 -15.64
CA GLY A 484 11.56 19.07 -15.08
C GLY A 484 11.40 18.16 -13.87
N SER A 485 10.28 17.41 -13.80
CA SER A 485 10.06 16.38 -12.77
C SER A 485 11.14 15.30 -12.81
N ALA A 486 11.41 14.66 -11.65
CA ALA A 486 12.40 13.59 -11.59
C ALA A 486 11.92 12.29 -12.25
N GLY A 487 10.61 12.12 -12.33
CA GLY A 487 9.92 11.04 -13.02
C GLY A 487 8.42 11.12 -12.77
N VAL A 488 7.74 10.00 -12.98
CA VAL A 488 6.32 9.81 -12.68
C VAL A 488 6.16 8.42 -12.05
N VAL A 489 5.34 8.30 -10.99
CA VAL A 489 4.93 6.99 -10.47
C VAL A 489 3.62 6.61 -11.13
N ILE A 490 3.61 5.46 -11.79
CA ILE A 490 2.40 4.89 -12.36
C ILE A 490 1.75 4.01 -11.30
N TRP A 491 0.55 4.38 -10.89
CA TRP A 491 -0.25 3.66 -9.93
C TRP A 491 -1.41 2.93 -10.61
N GLY A 492 -1.85 1.83 -10.00
CA GLY A 492 -3.02 1.09 -10.41
C GLY A 492 -3.65 0.39 -9.21
N ALA A 493 -4.98 0.28 -9.21
CA ALA A 493 -5.70 -0.44 -8.18
C ALA A 493 -5.65 -1.95 -8.44
N SER A 494 -5.71 -2.77 -7.39
CA SER A 494 -5.88 -4.22 -7.54
C SER A 494 -7.13 -4.58 -8.36
N PHE A 495 -8.18 -3.76 -8.25
CA PHE A 495 -9.39 -3.89 -9.05
C PHE A 495 -9.14 -3.77 -10.57
N ASP A 496 -8.13 -3.02 -10.99
CA ASP A 496 -7.82 -2.83 -12.42
C ASP A 496 -7.22 -4.09 -13.05
N VAL A 497 -6.72 -5.02 -12.22
CA VAL A 497 -5.97 -6.20 -12.65
C VAL A 497 -6.48 -7.51 -12.04
N ASN A 498 -7.64 -7.50 -11.38
CA ASN A 498 -8.21 -8.66 -10.68
C ASN A 498 -8.81 -9.76 -11.58
N SER A 499 -8.52 -9.74 -12.88
CA SER A 499 -8.95 -10.79 -13.81
C SER A 499 -8.05 -10.87 -15.03
N LYS A 500 -8.01 -12.05 -15.67
CA LYS A 500 -7.24 -12.27 -16.90
C LYS A 500 -7.63 -11.30 -18.01
N ALA A 501 -8.93 -11.04 -18.18
CA ALA A 501 -9.43 -10.16 -19.23
C ALA A 501 -8.94 -8.73 -19.05
N LYS A 502 -8.99 -8.21 -17.81
CA LYS A 502 -8.48 -6.87 -17.50
C LYS A 502 -6.96 -6.78 -17.69
N CYS A 503 -6.22 -7.82 -17.29
CA CYS A 503 -4.79 -7.90 -17.53
C CYS A 503 -4.41 -7.93 -19.00
N LEU A 504 -5.14 -8.66 -19.84
CA LEU A 504 -4.93 -8.63 -21.29
C LEU A 504 -5.25 -7.26 -21.90
N LYS A 505 -6.29 -6.57 -21.42
CA LYS A 505 -6.59 -5.20 -21.82
C LYS A 505 -5.46 -4.24 -21.42
N LEU A 506 -4.89 -4.39 -20.22
CA LEU A 506 -3.75 -3.60 -19.76
C LEU A 506 -2.50 -3.88 -20.60
N GLU A 507 -2.19 -5.15 -20.87
CA GLU A 507 -1.07 -5.55 -21.74
C GLU A 507 -1.20 -4.92 -23.13
N GLU A 508 -2.38 -5.00 -23.73
CA GLU A 508 -2.62 -4.41 -25.04
C GLU A 508 -2.43 -2.89 -25.03
N TYR A 509 -2.95 -2.20 -24.02
CA TYR A 509 -2.80 -0.75 -23.85
C TYR A 509 -1.34 -0.35 -23.62
N VAL A 510 -0.60 -1.07 -22.76
CA VAL A 510 0.83 -0.87 -22.53
C VAL A 510 1.60 -1.09 -23.83
N ARG A 511 1.31 -2.17 -24.56
CA ARG A 511 2.04 -2.52 -25.77
C ARG A 511 1.80 -1.55 -26.92
N THR A 512 0.58 -1.02 -27.05
CA THR A 512 0.15 -0.24 -28.22
C THR A 512 0.15 1.27 -28.01
N VAL A 513 -0.04 1.75 -26.78
CA VAL A 513 -0.21 3.17 -26.47
C VAL A 513 0.81 3.65 -25.44
N PHE A 514 0.70 3.17 -24.20
CA PHE A 514 1.46 3.75 -23.08
C PHE A 514 2.96 3.46 -23.15
N GLY A 515 3.35 2.21 -23.38
CA GLY A 515 4.76 1.80 -23.44
C GLY A 515 5.56 2.53 -24.52
N PRO A 516 5.11 2.55 -25.80
CA PRO A 516 5.78 3.31 -26.85
C PRO A 516 5.91 4.80 -26.52
N TYR A 517 4.88 5.41 -25.94
CA TYR A 517 4.91 6.81 -25.53
C TYR A 517 5.89 7.06 -24.37
N ALA A 518 5.86 6.24 -23.31
CA ALA A 518 6.75 6.32 -22.16
C ALA A 518 8.24 6.24 -22.57
N LYS A 519 8.56 5.34 -23.51
CA LYS A 519 9.90 5.22 -24.08
C LYS A 519 10.31 6.48 -24.83
N LYS A 520 9.42 7.01 -25.67
CA LYS A 520 9.66 8.22 -26.46
C LYS A 520 9.93 9.43 -25.57
N ILE A 521 9.03 9.72 -24.63
CA ILE A 521 9.18 10.89 -23.76
C ILE A 521 10.41 10.81 -22.85
N THR A 522 10.76 9.61 -22.39
CA THR A 522 11.99 9.37 -21.61
C THR A 522 13.23 9.68 -22.44
N ALA A 523 13.32 9.15 -23.67
CA ALA A 523 14.43 9.44 -24.58
C ALA A 523 14.53 10.95 -24.88
N THR A 524 13.41 11.60 -25.17
CA THR A 524 13.35 13.06 -25.41
C THR A 524 13.87 13.85 -24.21
N ALA A 525 13.48 13.50 -22.99
CA ALA A 525 13.93 14.18 -21.77
C ALA A 525 15.44 14.00 -21.54
N VAL A 526 15.97 12.79 -21.77
CA VAL A 526 17.42 12.50 -21.66
C VAL A 526 18.21 13.28 -22.71
N GLU A 527 17.80 13.27 -23.97
CA GLU A 527 18.45 14.01 -25.05
C GLU A 527 18.46 15.51 -24.77
N CYS A 528 17.35 16.06 -24.26
CA CYS A 528 17.28 17.45 -23.86
C CYS A 528 18.27 17.77 -22.73
N GLY A 529 18.29 16.97 -21.66
CA GLY A 529 19.21 17.16 -20.55
C GLY A 529 20.68 17.09 -20.96
N GLN A 530 21.03 16.19 -21.89
CA GLN A 530 22.37 16.09 -22.45
C GLN A 530 22.77 17.33 -23.25
N ARG A 531 21.84 17.84 -24.07
CA ARG A 531 22.15 18.89 -25.04
C ARG A 531 22.04 20.31 -24.48
N GLU A 532 20.99 20.60 -23.71
CA GLU A 532 20.73 21.93 -23.15
C GLU A 532 21.33 22.11 -21.76
N CYS A 533 21.37 21.03 -20.97
CA CYS A 533 21.79 21.06 -19.57
C CYS A 533 23.13 20.35 -19.32
N SER A 534 23.96 20.22 -20.36
CA SER A 534 25.30 19.62 -20.31
C SER A 534 25.35 18.18 -19.75
N GLY A 535 24.23 17.47 -19.73
CA GLY A 535 24.10 16.17 -19.07
C GLY A 535 24.04 16.23 -17.53
N HIS A 536 23.95 17.43 -16.97
CA HIS A 536 24.04 17.73 -15.54
C HIS A 536 22.78 18.41 -14.99
N GLY A 537 21.67 18.33 -15.72
CA GLY A 537 20.38 18.82 -15.28
C GLY A 537 19.22 18.30 -16.12
N ARG A 538 18.01 18.66 -15.70
CA ARG A 538 16.77 18.41 -16.43
C ARG A 538 16.31 19.68 -17.15
N CYS A 539 15.79 19.51 -18.35
CA CYS A 539 15.14 20.59 -19.06
C CYS A 539 13.83 21.00 -18.37
N VAL A 540 13.55 22.29 -18.42
CA VAL A 540 12.31 22.92 -17.97
C VAL A 540 11.81 23.83 -19.08
N THR A 541 10.62 23.57 -19.59
CA THR A 541 9.94 24.35 -20.63
C THR A 541 9.54 25.71 -20.07
N ASN A 542 9.94 26.79 -20.74
CA ASN A 542 9.52 28.15 -20.42
C ASN A 542 8.29 28.55 -21.25
N TYR A 543 7.13 28.53 -20.59
CA TYR A 543 5.83 28.79 -21.22
C TYR A 543 5.55 30.27 -21.54
N GLU A 544 6.39 31.23 -21.09
CA GLU A 544 6.24 32.64 -21.48
C GLU A 544 6.78 32.94 -22.89
N THR A 545 7.75 32.16 -23.37
CA THR A 545 8.40 32.31 -24.70
C THR A 545 7.74 31.49 -25.82
N SER A 546 6.99 30.44 -25.51
CA SER A 546 6.28 29.64 -26.53
C SER A 546 5.15 30.44 -27.20
N ILE A 547 4.44 31.26 -26.42
CA ILE A 547 3.32 32.09 -26.90
C ILE A 547 3.80 33.18 -27.87
N SER A 548 4.99 33.77 -27.66
CA SER A 548 5.51 34.85 -28.51
C SER A 548 6.06 34.34 -29.86
N HIS A 549 6.54 33.10 -29.92
CA HIS A 549 7.02 32.50 -31.16
C HIS A 549 5.87 32.01 -32.07
N GLU A 550 4.77 31.51 -31.50
CA GLU A 550 3.56 31.10 -32.23
C GLU A 550 2.83 32.28 -32.87
N MET A 551 2.76 33.43 -32.18
CA MET A 551 2.19 34.66 -32.74
C MET A 551 3.00 35.20 -33.94
N MET A 552 4.29 34.84 -34.05
CA MET A 552 5.18 35.31 -35.12
C MET A 552 5.24 34.37 -36.34
N GLN A 553 4.92 33.08 -36.18
CA GLN A 553 4.98 32.09 -37.28
C GLN A 553 3.62 31.70 -37.88
N GLY A 554 2.50 32.08 -37.24
CA GLY A 554 1.13 31.73 -37.67
C GLY A 554 0.34 32.84 -38.36
N ALA A 555 0.92 33.63 -39.26
CA ALA A 555 0.16 34.65 -40.02
C ALA A 555 -0.77 34.09 -41.12
N GLY A 556 -1.07 32.79 -41.11
CA GLY A 556 -1.99 32.16 -42.07
C GLY A 556 -2.65 30.94 -41.46
N GLY A 557 -3.73 31.14 -40.70
CA GLY A 557 -4.53 30.07 -40.10
C GLY A 557 -5.25 30.44 -38.80
N LEU A 558 -4.98 31.61 -38.23
CA LEU A 558 -5.61 32.09 -37.00
C LEU A 558 -6.96 32.78 -37.28
N GLU A 559 -8.03 31.98 -37.38
CA GLU A 559 -9.39 32.45 -37.08
C GLU A 559 -10.19 31.52 -36.14
N GLN A 560 -9.60 30.43 -35.60
CA GLN A 560 -10.36 29.49 -34.75
C GLN A 560 -9.73 29.10 -33.40
N ALA A 561 -8.61 29.71 -32.98
CA ALA A 561 -8.14 29.57 -31.59
C ALA A 561 -8.65 30.74 -30.73
N GLN A 562 -9.98 30.89 -30.62
CA GLN A 562 -10.55 31.57 -29.46
C GLN A 562 -10.49 30.60 -28.29
N ALA A 563 -10.02 31.07 -27.12
CA ALA A 563 -10.09 30.33 -25.88
C ALA A 563 -11.51 29.79 -25.68
N LEU A 564 -11.70 28.48 -25.87
CA LEU A 564 -12.99 27.82 -25.69
C LEU A 564 -13.47 28.09 -24.27
N GLN A 565 -14.61 28.76 -24.16
CA GLN A 565 -15.24 29.01 -22.87
C GLN A 565 -16.06 27.77 -22.51
N VAL A 566 -16.14 27.46 -21.21
CA VAL A 566 -16.95 26.35 -20.65
C VAL A 566 -18.43 26.36 -21.10
N GLU A 567 -18.90 27.43 -21.76
CA GLU A 567 -20.26 27.53 -22.33
C GLU A 567 -20.48 26.63 -23.55
N ASP A 568 -19.43 26.02 -24.12
CA ASP A 568 -19.52 25.12 -25.28
C ASP A 568 -19.92 23.67 -24.93
N PHE A 569 -20.30 23.38 -23.68
CA PHE A 569 -20.61 22.01 -23.19
C PHE A 569 -22.02 21.91 -22.56
N PRO A 570 -23.06 21.54 -23.32
CA PRO A 570 -24.45 21.49 -22.84
C PRO A 570 -24.72 20.42 -21.76
N ASP A 571 -23.92 19.35 -21.69
CA ASP A 571 -24.12 18.26 -20.72
C ASP A 571 -23.63 18.59 -19.30
N ILE A 572 -22.72 19.56 -19.15
CA ILE A 572 -22.19 20.04 -17.85
C ILE A 572 -23.12 21.07 -17.19
N VAL A 573 -24.05 21.64 -17.96
CA VAL A 573 -25.06 22.62 -17.48
C VAL A 573 -26.12 21.94 -16.60
N GLN A 574 -26.21 20.60 -16.60
CA GLN A 574 -27.28 19.86 -15.91
C GLN A 574 -26.95 19.33 -14.51
N LEU A 575 -25.68 19.34 -14.07
CA LEU A 575 -25.29 18.81 -12.75
C LEU A 575 -25.53 19.80 -11.61
N THR A 576 -26.11 19.33 -10.51
CA THR A 576 -26.41 20.15 -9.32
C THR A 576 -25.14 20.47 -8.51
N PRO A 577 -25.17 21.51 -7.65
CA PRO A 577 -24.08 21.80 -6.71
C PRO A 577 -23.70 20.62 -5.79
N GLU A 578 -24.65 19.74 -5.45
CA GLU A 578 -24.37 18.51 -4.69
C GLU A 578 -23.62 17.45 -5.53
N GLN A 579 -23.97 17.29 -6.80
CA GLN A 579 -23.26 16.38 -7.72
C GLN A 579 -21.82 16.85 -7.99
N LEU A 580 -21.60 18.17 -8.02
CA LEU A 580 -20.26 18.76 -8.14
C LEU A 580 -19.43 18.60 -6.86
N ALA A 581 -20.05 18.65 -5.68
CA ALA A 581 -19.37 18.39 -4.41
C ALA A 581 -18.94 16.92 -4.29
N ALA A 582 -19.73 15.96 -4.80
CA ALA A 582 -19.38 14.55 -4.79
C ALA A 582 -18.09 14.22 -5.58
N LEU A 583 -17.80 14.94 -6.66
CA LEU A 583 -16.57 14.77 -7.46
C LEU A 583 -15.30 15.22 -6.71
N ASP A 584 -15.45 16.18 -5.78
CA ASP A 584 -14.39 16.60 -4.86
C ASP A 584 -14.23 15.63 -3.66
N GLU A 585 -15.28 14.85 -3.32
CA GLU A 585 -15.26 13.86 -2.24
C GLU A 585 -14.58 12.53 -2.60
N GLU A 586 -14.37 12.27 -3.89
CA GLU A 586 -13.73 11.04 -4.38
C GLU A 586 -12.19 11.11 -4.43
N GLU A 587 -11.55 12.22 -4.02
CA GLU A 587 -10.07 12.32 -4.01
C GLU A 587 -9.44 11.43 -2.94
N ASP A 588 -10.21 11.07 -1.90
CA ASP A 588 -9.76 10.24 -0.78
C ASP A 588 -10.71 9.05 -0.50
N ALA A 589 -11.44 8.58 -1.53
CA ALA A 589 -12.35 7.45 -1.39
C ALA A 589 -11.71 6.16 -1.94
N PRO A 590 -11.58 5.10 -1.13
CA PRO A 590 -11.49 3.76 -1.70
C PRO A 590 -12.90 3.42 -2.20
N PHE A 591 -13.11 3.41 -3.52
CA PHE A 591 -14.44 3.12 -4.07
C PHE A 591 -14.45 1.92 -5.00
N PHE A 592 -15.30 0.97 -4.63
CA PHE A 592 -15.76 -0.16 -5.41
C PHE A 592 -16.97 0.26 -6.25
N GLN A 593 -16.99 -0.26 -7.48
CA GLN A 593 -18.09 -0.34 -8.45
C GLN A 593 -18.33 0.87 -9.39
N ALA A 594 -18.12 0.60 -10.68
CA ALA A 594 -18.96 1.09 -11.77
C ALA A 594 -19.19 -0.08 -12.75
N GLU A 595 -20.43 -0.26 -13.19
CA GLU A 595 -20.87 -1.24 -14.20
C GLU A 595 -20.68 -0.67 -15.62
N ASP A 596 -20.44 -1.57 -16.58
CA ASP A 596 -20.08 -1.30 -17.96
C ASP A 596 -21.20 -0.63 -18.78
N GLU A 597 -20.90 0.46 -19.50
CA GLU A 597 -21.53 0.80 -20.79
C GLU A 597 -20.46 1.30 -21.79
N GLU A 598 -20.22 0.53 -22.86
CA GLU A 598 -19.31 0.86 -23.96
C GLU A 598 -19.99 1.81 -24.97
N GLU A 599 -19.43 3.01 -25.19
CA GLU A 599 -19.70 3.80 -26.40
C GLU A 599 -18.39 4.16 -27.13
N GLN A 600 -18.21 3.59 -28.32
CA GLN A 600 -17.03 3.77 -29.18
C GLN A 600 -17.05 5.14 -29.89
N ALA A 601 -16.19 6.06 -29.47
CA ALA A 601 -15.83 7.23 -30.27
C ALA A 601 -14.49 6.99 -30.99
N ARG A 602 -14.48 7.11 -32.33
CA ARG A 602 -13.26 7.03 -33.17
C ARG A 602 -12.51 8.36 -33.14
N PRO A 603 -11.16 8.39 -32.99
CA PRO A 603 -10.40 9.63 -33.07
C PRO A 603 -10.24 10.09 -34.54
N ASN A 604 -10.15 11.41 -34.71
CA ASN A 604 -9.96 12.09 -35.99
C ASN A 604 -8.45 12.25 -36.24
N ASP A 605 -7.91 11.67 -37.32
CA ASP A 605 -6.47 11.57 -37.56
C ASP A 605 -5.75 12.94 -37.69
N ASP A 606 -6.45 14.01 -38.09
CA ASP A 606 -5.89 15.36 -38.28
C ASP A 606 -5.48 16.06 -36.96
N VAL A 607 -6.04 15.61 -35.83
CA VAL A 607 -5.75 16.14 -34.49
C VAL A 607 -4.42 15.57 -33.97
N LEU A 608 -4.12 14.31 -34.30
CA LEU A 608 -2.90 13.61 -33.88
C LEU A 608 -1.64 14.25 -34.48
N GLU A 609 -1.72 14.70 -35.75
CA GLU A 609 -0.59 15.28 -36.48
C GLU A 609 -0.22 16.69 -35.99
N TYR A 610 -1.20 17.46 -35.51
CA TYR A 610 -0.99 18.76 -34.87
C TYR A 610 -0.29 18.62 -33.50
N PHE A 611 -0.67 17.63 -32.70
CA PHE A 611 -0.11 17.44 -31.35
C PHE A 611 1.27 16.77 -31.31
N GLN A 612 1.63 16.01 -32.34
CA GLN A 612 3.02 15.55 -32.53
C GLN A 612 4.02 16.71 -32.66
N GLN A 613 3.57 17.91 -33.02
CA GLN A 613 4.42 19.11 -33.11
C GLN A 613 4.59 19.85 -31.78
N MET A 614 3.74 19.57 -30.78
CA MET A 614 3.79 20.16 -29.43
C MET A 614 4.56 19.32 -28.40
N GLU A 615 5.10 18.17 -28.81
CA GLU A 615 6.04 17.40 -28.00
C GLU A 615 7.26 18.26 -27.63
N LEU A 616 7.90 17.98 -26.49
CA LEU A 616 9.21 18.53 -26.10
C LEU A 616 10.16 18.47 -27.30
N GLN A 617 10.22 19.55 -28.08
CA GLN A 617 11.06 19.62 -29.26
C GLN A 617 12.41 20.10 -28.77
N PRO A 618 13.45 19.25 -28.81
CA PRO A 618 14.76 19.70 -28.45
C PRO A 618 15.16 20.77 -29.48
N GLY A 619 15.19 22.05 -29.08
CA GLY A 619 16.01 23.08 -29.74
C GLY A 619 15.35 24.41 -30.07
N ARG A 620 14.32 24.83 -29.32
CA ARG A 620 13.77 26.18 -29.43
C ARG A 620 14.23 27.09 -28.30
N GLU A 621 14.33 28.38 -28.60
CA GLU A 621 14.32 29.46 -27.61
C GLU A 621 13.19 29.19 -26.59
N GLY A 622 13.53 29.05 -25.30
CA GLY A 622 12.54 28.81 -24.25
C GLY A 622 12.68 27.51 -23.45
N VAL A 623 13.85 26.88 -23.39
CA VAL A 623 14.15 25.83 -22.41
C VAL A 623 15.17 26.36 -21.39
N THR A 624 14.93 26.09 -20.12
CA THR A 624 15.84 26.38 -19.00
C THR A 624 16.27 25.06 -18.35
N CYS A 625 17.27 25.10 -17.48
CA CYS A 625 17.77 23.90 -16.81
C CYS A 625 17.55 23.94 -15.29
N ARG A 626 17.09 22.83 -14.74
CA ARG A 626 17.18 22.53 -13.30
C ARG A 626 18.35 21.57 -13.08
N CYS A 627 19.43 22.07 -12.49
CA CYS A 627 20.66 21.32 -12.33
C CYS A 627 20.56 20.22 -11.28
N TYR A 628 21.31 19.14 -11.49
CA TYR A 628 21.48 18.12 -10.47
C TYR A 628 22.32 18.66 -9.31
N PRO A 629 22.17 18.10 -8.09
CA PRO A 629 23.02 18.45 -6.96
C PRO A 629 24.52 18.43 -7.34
N GLY A 630 25.24 19.50 -6.97
CA GLY A 630 26.65 19.69 -7.31
C GLY A 630 26.91 20.43 -8.63
N TRP A 631 25.87 20.82 -9.39
CA TRP A 631 25.99 21.58 -10.64
C TRP A 631 25.20 22.89 -10.59
N ALA A 632 25.66 23.88 -11.35
CA ALA A 632 25.13 25.24 -11.34
C ALA A 632 25.27 25.94 -12.70
N GLY A 633 24.58 27.08 -12.82
CA GLY A 633 24.53 27.92 -14.00
C GLY A 633 23.38 27.54 -14.94
N ASP A 634 23.08 28.43 -15.89
CA ASP A 634 21.89 28.33 -16.76
C ASP A 634 21.83 27.04 -17.60
N THR A 635 22.97 26.41 -17.86
CA THR A 635 23.12 25.16 -18.62
C THR A 635 23.73 24.02 -17.81
N CYS A 636 23.85 24.18 -16.49
CA CYS A 636 24.45 23.21 -15.57
C CYS A 636 25.88 22.78 -15.92
N ALA A 637 26.64 23.62 -16.64
CA ALA A 637 27.98 23.30 -17.10
C ALA A 637 29.07 23.48 -16.02
N SER A 638 28.76 24.18 -14.93
CA SER A 638 29.73 24.50 -13.88
C SER A 638 29.43 23.72 -12.60
N PRO A 639 30.45 23.21 -11.89
CA PRO A 639 30.25 22.69 -10.54
C PRO A 639 29.71 23.80 -9.62
N ALA A 640 28.76 23.47 -8.77
CA ALA A 640 28.34 24.37 -7.69
C ALA A 640 29.53 24.53 -6.73
N HIS A 641 29.92 25.77 -6.41
CA HIS A 641 30.93 26.00 -5.39
C HIS A 641 30.38 25.50 -4.04
N GLU A 642 31.01 24.45 -3.48
CA GLU A 642 30.80 24.05 -2.09
C GLU A 642 31.20 25.25 -1.21
N GLU A 643 30.23 26.00 -0.68
CA GLU A 643 30.49 26.77 0.53
C GLU A 643 30.66 25.75 1.67
N LEU A 644 31.93 25.48 1.98
CA LEU A 644 32.42 24.67 3.09
C LEU A 644 31.82 25.07 4.45
#